data_AF-A0A1T4L8G6-F1
#
_entry.id   AF-A0A1T4L8G6-F1
#
_cell.length_a   1.000
_cell.length_b   1.000
_cell.length_c   1.000
_cell.angle_alpha   90.00
_cell.angle_beta   90.00
_cell.angle_gamma   90.00
#
_symmetry.space_group_name_H-M   'P 1'
#
loop_
_entity.id
_entity.type
_entity.pdbx_description
1 polymer ?
#
loop_
_entity_poly.entity_id
_entity_poly.type
_entity_poly.pdbx_seq_one_letter_code
_entity_poly.pdbx_strand_id
1 'polypeptide(L)'
;MYGEPNDSLSYFELSNGLNQDFDPDSEQSDADDKEDSGQSKDVASREGEKEKMAKTPALDSFGTDLTLLATQGKLDPMIGREKELERLIQILCRRKKNNPVLIGDPGVGKSAIVEGLAQRIVQRKTPRFLFGKRIISLDTGLLVAGTKYRGQFEERLKAVTQELKKNPNILLFIDEIHTIIGTGGTEGSMDMANMLKPALSRGEIRCIGATTLSEYSKSIEKDGALERRFQKVIVPPTTIEETLQILKEIKPFYEQFHKVTYSDGALKAAVDLTDRYVSDRFFPDKAIDALDEAGARMHIGEKAQNAELQRLEALREDYREKRKSAVLSTNYELAAAWRDKERSITKEIEETEERLNKEEAYVEVNESHIARVVALITGVPVERIAKAETARLKALSQTLKEIVIGQDEAIEKVSKAIQRNRLGLRNEKKPIGSFLFLGSTGVGKTFLAKKLAEQLFGDEDALIRVDMSEFSEKFTVSRLIGAPPGYVGYEEGGQLTEKVRRQPYSVILLDEIEKAHPEVFNMLLTVLDEGALTDSFGRRIDFKNTVIIMTGNVGSRRVSEYGSGLGFRSERDTAQEADTLARSIIDKELQRTFSPEFLNRLDAVIHFAHLREEDLLRIVANELDTLQRRFARQGYSFTITEEARKWLAKKGFDPKFGVRPLKRLLQTEIEDRFADLILDGEISEGGMIHFSLEEDHLNATVQIPVILPKEEKHLQ
;
A
#
# COMPACT_ATOMS: atom_id res chain seq x y z
N MET A 1 47.73 51.66 4.41
CA MET A 1 47.99 50.29 3.91
C MET A 1 46.71 49.85 3.24
N TYR A 2 46.47 50.29 2.00
CA TYR A 2 46.72 49.54 0.74
C TYR A 2 45.92 48.23 0.71
N GLY A 3 44.90 48.03 -0.12
CA GLY A 3 44.31 48.90 -1.13
C GLY A 3 43.04 48.26 -1.73
N GLU A 4 42.06 49.10 -2.02
CA GLU A 4 41.10 48.97 -3.12
C GLU A 4 41.73 49.62 -4.39
N PRO A 5 41.15 49.69 -5.63
CA PRO A 5 39.71 49.61 -5.94
C PRO A 5 39.28 49.13 -7.36
N ASN A 6 37.96 49.23 -7.58
CA ASN A 6 37.25 49.64 -8.82
C ASN A 6 36.97 48.68 -9.99
N ASP A 7 35.67 48.41 -10.15
CA ASP A 7 34.75 49.06 -11.12
C ASP A 7 34.83 48.78 -12.64
N SER A 8 33.63 48.83 -13.24
CA SER A 8 33.28 49.25 -14.60
C SER A 8 33.00 48.25 -15.74
N LEU A 9 31.89 48.57 -16.42
CA LEU A 9 31.30 48.04 -17.65
C LEU A 9 32.16 48.22 -18.92
N SER A 10 31.91 47.43 -19.97
CA SER A 10 31.43 47.88 -21.31
C SER A 10 31.95 47.07 -22.53
N TYR A 11 31.00 46.86 -23.47
CA TYR A 11 31.07 46.87 -24.94
C TYR A 11 32.18 46.16 -25.77
N PHE A 12 31.71 45.24 -26.65
CA PHE A 12 31.87 45.15 -28.12
C PHE A 12 33.23 45.31 -28.85
N GLU A 13 33.32 44.56 -29.97
CA GLU A 13 34.26 44.64 -31.13
C GLU A 13 35.57 43.81 -31.02
N LEU A 14 36.10 43.11 -32.04
CA LEU A 14 35.93 43.11 -33.51
C LEU A 14 36.69 41.92 -34.16
N SER A 15 36.36 41.62 -35.44
CA SER A 15 37.23 41.06 -36.52
C SER A 15 37.43 39.52 -36.57
N ASN A 16 37.54 38.76 -37.66
CA ASN A 16 37.63 38.86 -39.14
C ASN A 16 37.35 37.42 -39.68
N GLY A 17 36.98 37.07 -40.92
CA GLY A 17 36.83 37.76 -42.20
C GLY A 17 36.52 36.73 -43.33
N LEU A 18 36.04 37.25 -44.47
CA LEU A 18 36.26 36.85 -45.87
C LEU A 18 36.00 35.39 -46.33
N ASN A 19 34.99 35.19 -47.19
CA ASN A 19 35.23 35.07 -48.65
C ASN A 19 33.93 35.13 -49.49
N GLN A 20 34.06 35.83 -50.61
CA GLN A 20 33.11 36.02 -51.70
C GLN A 20 33.06 34.77 -52.60
N ASP A 21 31.95 34.55 -53.31
CA ASP A 21 31.92 34.66 -54.77
C ASP A 21 30.48 34.69 -55.29
N PHE A 22 30.31 35.47 -56.35
CA PHE A 22 29.08 35.93 -56.98
C PHE A 22 29.01 35.39 -58.42
N ASP A 23 27.89 35.71 -59.08
CA ASP A 23 27.66 35.80 -60.53
C ASP A 23 27.03 34.60 -61.31
N PRO A 24 26.26 34.91 -62.38
CA PRO A 24 24.85 34.52 -62.50
C PRO A 24 24.49 34.09 -63.96
N ASP A 25 23.21 34.22 -64.30
CA ASP A 25 22.62 34.37 -65.65
C ASP A 25 22.25 33.16 -66.54
N SER A 26 21.19 33.44 -67.31
CA SER A 26 20.61 32.78 -68.50
C SER A 26 19.60 31.64 -68.24
N GLU A 27 18.44 31.55 -68.89
CA GLU A 27 17.85 32.31 -70.00
C GLU A 27 16.37 31.91 -70.17
N GLN A 28 15.58 32.80 -70.78
CA GLN A 28 14.21 32.57 -71.25
C GLN A 28 14.16 31.57 -72.41
N SER A 29 13.05 30.84 -72.53
CA SER A 29 12.46 30.55 -73.84
C SER A 29 10.96 30.25 -73.74
N ASP A 30 10.18 31.07 -74.45
CA ASP A 30 8.78 30.87 -74.81
C ASP A 30 8.67 29.84 -75.95
N ALA A 31 7.58 29.06 -75.97
CA ALA A 31 6.95 28.60 -77.22
C ALA A 31 5.49 28.16 -76.97
N ASP A 32 4.59 28.80 -77.72
CA ASP A 32 3.16 28.58 -77.88
C ASP A 32 2.81 27.19 -78.47
N ASP A 33 1.61 26.68 -78.12
CA ASP A 33 0.67 26.13 -79.14
C ASP A 33 -0.78 26.14 -78.64
N LYS A 34 -1.70 26.48 -79.56
CA LYS A 34 -3.13 26.79 -79.37
C LYS A 34 -4.07 25.60 -79.66
N GLU A 35 -5.35 25.83 -79.27
CA GLU A 35 -6.62 25.17 -79.67
C GLU A 35 -7.08 23.96 -78.83
N ASP A 36 -8.34 23.73 -78.48
CA ASP A 36 -9.62 24.47 -78.46
C ASP A 36 -10.61 23.64 -77.61
N SER A 37 -11.65 24.32 -77.10
CA SER A 37 -12.98 23.80 -76.71
C SER A 37 -13.23 23.26 -75.28
N GLY A 38 -14.19 23.90 -74.61
CA GLY A 38 -15.36 23.18 -74.10
C GLY A 38 -15.44 22.84 -72.60
N GLN A 39 -15.97 23.80 -71.82
CA GLN A 39 -16.92 23.59 -70.71
C GLN A 39 -16.60 22.53 -69.62
N SER A 40 -16.26 23.01 -68.42
CA SER A 40 -17.06 22.75 -67.20
C SER A 40 -16.47 23.50 -66.00
N LYS A 41 -17.06 24.64 -65.67
CA LYS A 41 -16.98 25.24 -64.34
C LYS A 41 -17.72 24.30 -63.38
N ASP A 42 -17.03 23.73 -62.40
CA ASP A 42 -17.53 23.35 -61.05
C ASP A 42 -16.67 22.27 -60.38
N VAL A 43 -15.40 22.55 -60.04
CA VAL A 43 -14.67 21.69 -59.06
C VAL A 43 -13.66 22.44 -58.17
N ALA A 44 -13.25 23.67 -58.48
CA ALA A 44 -12.23 24.38 -57.68
C ALA A 44 -12.83 25.28 -56.57
N SER A 45 -13.46 24.67 -55.55
CA SER A 45 -13.87 25.40 -54.33
C SER A 45 -13.86 24.54 -53.06
N ARG A 46 -13.05 23.48 -52.99
CA ARG A 46 -12.96 22.60 -51.81
C ARG A 46 -11.63 22.61 -51.05
N GLU A 47 -10.74 23.56 -51.34
CA GLU A 47 -9.50 23.75 -50.55
C GLU A 47 -9.51 25.00 -49.66
N GLY A 48 -10.62 25.75 -49.63
CA GLY A 48 -10.77 26.99 -48.85
C GLY A 48 -11.45 26.86 -47.47
N GLU A 49 -11.87 25.67 -47.06
CA GLU A 49 -12.56 25.42 -45.78
C GLU A 49 -11.70 24.64 -44.77
N LYS A 50 -10.40 24.96 -44.68
CA LYS A 50 -9.68 24.71 -43.42
C LYS A 50 -10.14 25.74 -42.39
N GLU A 51 -11.07 25.27 -41.58
CA GLU A 51 -11.71 25.89 -40.43
C GLU A 51 -10.92 27.01 -39.75
N LYS A 52 -11.55 28.19 -39.65
CA LYS A 52 -11.19 29.23 -38.67
C LYS A 52 -11.47 28.70 -37.26
N MET A 53 -10.62 27.84 -36.71
CA MET A 53 -10.59 27.63 -35.26
C MET A 53 -10.22 28.97 -34.61
N ALA A 54 -11.09 29.46 -33.72
CA ALA A 54 -10.78 30.63 -32.91
C ALA A 54 -9.47 30.36 -32.15
N LYS A 55 -8.43 31.18 -32.39
CA LYS A 55 -7.15 31.05 -31.70
C LYS A 55 -7.37 31.23 -30.20
N THR A 56 -7.09 30.19 -29.41
CA THR A 56 -7.24 30.16 -27.95
C THR A 56 -5.89 29.92 -27.27
N PRO A 57 -4.90 30.81 -27.46
CA PRO A 57 -3.52 30.56 -27.07
C PRO A 57 -3.33 30.31 -25.56
N ALA A 58 -4.10 30.95 -24.68
CA ALA A 58 -3.99 30.69 -23.24
C ALA A 58 -4.58 29.33 -22.88
N LEU A 59 -5.78 29.00 -23.38
CA LEU A 59 -6.39 27.69 -23.13
C LEU A 59 -5.59 26.53 -23.73
N ASP A 60 -4.96 26.73 -24.88
CA ASP A 60 -4.12 25.72 -25.54
C ASP A 60 -2.77 25.53 -24.81
N SER A 61 -2.32 26.53 -24.04
CA SER A 61 -1.08 26.47 -23.25
C SER A 61 -1.27 25.89 -21.84
N PHE A 62 -2.44 26.11 -21.24
CA PHE A 62 -2.73 25.74 -19.85
C PHE A 62 -3.82 24.67 -19.71
N GLY A 63 -4.28 24.11 -20.83
CA GLY A 63 -5.33 23.10 -20.84
C GLY A 63 -5.13 22.06 -21.93
N THR A 64 -5.87 20.97 -21.80
CA THR A 64 -5.87 19.84 -22.74
C THR A 64 -7.22 19.77 -23.45
N ASP A 65 -7.23 19.80 -24.78
CA ASP A 65 -8.45 19.69 -25.58
C ASP A 65 -8.88 18.21 -25.69
N LEU A 66 -9.86 17.81 -24.86
CA LEU A 66 -10.41 16.46 -24.86
C LEU A 66 -11.16 16.14 -26.15
N THR A 67 -11.71 17.15 -26.83
CA THR A 67 -12.45 16.95 -28.10
C THR A 67 -11.50 16.64 -29.24
N LEU A 68 -10.31 17.26 -29.23
CA LEU A 68 -9.22 16.94 -30.13
C LEU A 68 -8.70 15.52 -29.90
N LEU A 69 -8.46 15.12 -28.64
CA LEU A 69 -8.03 13.76 -28.30
C LEU A 69 -9.07 12.71 -28.73
N ALA A 70 -10.36 13.00 -28.54
CA ALA A 70 -11.45 12.15 -29.02
C ALA A 70 -11.44 11.99 -30.54
N THR A 71 -11.18 13.07 -31.27
CA THR A 71 -11.08 13.05 -32.75
C THR A 71 -9.88 12.24 -33.22
N GLN A 72 -8.78 12.23 -32.46
CA GLN A 72 -7.59 11.43 -32.72
C GLN A 72 -7.71 9.97 -32.27
N GLY A 73 -8.82 9.57 -31.63
CA GLY A 73 -9.01 8.23 -31.10
C GLY A 73 -8.09 7.88 -29.92
N LYS A 74 -7.60 8.87 -29.19
CA LYS A 74 -6.66 8.69 -28.06
C LYS A 74 -7.32 8.58 -26.69
N LEU A 75 -8.63 8.77 -26.61
CA LEU A 75 -9.38 8.64 -25.36
C LEU A 75 -9.90 7.21 -25.20
N ASP A 76 -9.85 6.71 -23.98
CA ASP A 76 -10.42 5.41 -23.65
C ASP A 76 -11.94 5.41 -23.81
N PRO A 77 -12.55 4.27 -24.21
CA PRO A 77 -13.99 4.18 -24.30
C PRO A 77 -14.62 4.32 -22.91
N MET A 78 -15.70 5.11 -22.83
CA MET A 78 -16.51 5.18 -21.61
C MET A 78 -17.45 3.97 -21.54
N ILE A 79 -17.40 3.24 -20.41
CA ILE A 79 -18.12 1.98 -20.20
C ILE A 79 -19.02 2.10 -18.97
N GLY A 80 -20.31 1.76 -19.10
CA GLY A 80 -21.22 1.57 -17.97
C GLY A 80 -21.65 2.83 -17.21
N ARG A 81 -21.39 4.04 -17.76
CA ARG A 81 -21.78 5.35 -17.17
C ARG A 81 -22.77 6.12 -18.03
N GLU A 82 -23.65 5.42 -18.75
CA GLU A 82 -24.62 6.03 -19.66
C GLU A 82 -25.59 6.94 -18.92
N LYS A 83 -26.08 6.53 -17.74
CA LYS A 83 -27.06 7.28 -16.94
C LYS A 83 -26.48 8.60 -16.45
N GLU A 84 -25.26 8.57 -15.93
CA GLU A 84 -24.53 9.74 -15.45
C GLU A 84 -24.20 10.70 -16.60
N LEU A 85 -23.77 10.17 -17.75
CA LEU A 85 -23.50 10.96 -18.95
C LEU A 85 -24.77 11.61 -19.51
N GLU A 86 -25.89 10.87 -19.59
CA GLU A 86 -27.18 11.44 -19.98
C GLU A 86 -27.61 12.56 -19.03
N ARG A 87 -27.46 12.35 -17.72
CA ARG A 87 -27.75 13.37 -16.72
C ARG A 87 -26.87 14.61 -16.89
N LEU A 88 -25.58 14.42 -17.17
CA LEU A 88 -24.65 15.51 -17.44
C LEU A 88 -25.08 16.30 -18.68
N ILE A 89 -25.42 15.63 -19.79
CA ILE A 89 -25.90 16.25 -21.03
C ILE A 89 -27.19 17.06 -20.77
N GLN A 90 -28.14 16.49 -20.02
CA GLN A 90 -29.38 17.17 -19.64
C GLN A 90 -29.10 18.48 -18.89
N ILE A 91 -28.15 18.46 -17.95
CA ILE A 91 -27.77 19.65 -17.17
C ILE A 91 -27.13 20.71 -18.05
N LEU A 92 -26.18 20.34 -18.91
CA LEU A 92 -25.53 21.28 -19.83
C LEU A 92 -26.53 21.99 -20.73
N CYS A 93 -27.62 21.32 -21.13
CA CYS A 93 -28.66 21.90 -21.98
C CYS A 93 -29.65 22.81 -21.23
N ARG A 94 -29.57 22.94 -19.89
CA ARG A 94 -30.45 23.83 -19.13
C ARG A 94 -30.11 25.31 -19.35
N ARG A 95 -31.12 26.16 -19.14
CA ARG A 95 -30.97 27.62 -19.13
C ARG A 95 -30.43 28.17 -17.80
N LYS A 96 -30.79 27.55 -16.68
CA LYS A 96 -30.31 27.87 -15.32
C LYS A 96 -29.79 26.57 -14.69
N LYS A 97 -28.84 26.67 -13.75
CA LYS A 97 -28.15 25.52 -13.15
C LYS A 97 -27.58 24.58 -14.22
N ASN A 98 -26.77 25.15 -15.10
CA ASN A 98 -26.27 24.53 -16.32
C ASN A 98 -24.78 24.13 -16.23
N ASN A 99 -24.21 24.17 -15.03
CA ASN A 99 -22.88 23.68 -14.72
C ASN A 99 -23.02 22.38 -13.91
N PRO A 100 -22.81 21.19 -14.50
CA PRO A 100 -22.82 19.94 -13.75
C PRO A 100 -21.57 19.84 -12.86
N VAL A 101 -21.74 19.26 -11.68
CA VAL A 101 -20.64 18.82 -10.81
C VAL A 101 -20.77 17.33 -10.58
N LEU A 102 -19.78 16.57 -11.05
CA LEU A 102 -19.61 15.15 -10.80
C LEU A 102 -19.10 14.96 -9.37
N ILE A 103 -19.92 14.34 -8.52
CA ILE A 103 -19.62 14.12 -7.10
C ILE A 103 -19.52 12.63 -6.88
N GLY A 104 -18.36 12.17 -6.45
CA GLY A 104 -18.07 10.78 -6.13
C GLY A 104 -16.69 10.65 -5.50
N ASP A 105 -16.39 9.48 -4.93
CA ASP A 105 -15.09 9.19 -4.36
C ASP A 105 -13.98 9.22 -5.44
N PRO A 106 -12.70 9.35 -5.07
CA PRO A 106 -11.60 9.18 -6.02
C PRO A 106 -11.63 7.79 -6.67
N GLY A 107 -11.22 7.70 -7.95
CA GLY A 107 -11.15 6.43 -8.67
C GLY A 107 -12.47 5.89 -9.26
N VAL A 108 -13.63 6.51 -8.98
CA VAL A 108 -14.92 6.02 -9.53
C VAL A 108 -15.13 6.30 -11.03
N GLY A 109 -14.18 6.98 -11.70
CA GLY A 109 -14.25 7.28 -13.14
C GLY A 109 -14.94 8.61 -13.50
N LYS A 110 -14.77 9.66 -12.68
CA LYS A 110 -15.35 11.00 -12.95
C LYS A 110 -14.83 11.59 -14.28
N SER A 111 -13.53 11.51 -14.54
CA SER A 111 -12.91 12.01 -15.78
C SER A 111 -13.35 11.22 -17.01
N ALA A 112 -13.50 9.89 -16.88
CA ALA A 112 -14.01 9.03 -17.95
C ALA A 112 -15.41 9.42 -18.45
N ILE A 113 -16.29 9.96 -17.58
CA ILE A 113 -17.61 10.48 -18.00
C ILE A 113 -17.45 11.71 -18.91
N VAL A 114 -16.47 12.57 -18.63
CA VAL A 114 -16.21 13.80 -19.40
C VAL A 114 -15.54 13.46 -20.74
N GLU A 115 -14.63 12.49 -20.74
CA GLU A 115 -14.05 11.94 -21.97
C GLU A 115 -15.12 11.27 -22.86
N GLY A 116 -16.03 10.50 -22.26
CA GLY A 116 -17.20 9.94 -22.95
C GLY A 116 -18.12 11.02 -23.53
N LEU A 117 -18.26 12.17 -22.87
CA LEU A 117 -18.95 13.33 -23.44
C LEU A 117 -18.23 13.86 -24.68
N ALA A 118 -16.90 14.01 -24.63
CA ALA A 118 -16.09 14.47 -25.76
C ALA A 118 -16.26 13.56 -26.98
N GLN A 119 -16.18 12.25 -26.77
CA GLN A 119 -16.44 11.24 -27.80
C GLN A 119 -17.85 11.36 -28.40
N ARG A 120 -18.89 11.51 -27.56
CA ARG A 120 -20.27 11.67 -28.07
C ARG A 120 -20.50 12.97 -28.83
N ILE A 121 -19.82 14.06 -28.47
CA ILE A 121 -19.87 15.33 -29.21
C ILE A 121 -19.26 15.14 -30.61
N VAL A 122 -18.08 14.53 -30.70
CA VAL A 122 -17.40 14.24 -31.99
C VAL A 122 -18.25 13.32 -32.87
N GLN A 123 -18.83 12.27 -32.28
CA GLN A 123 -19.71 11.32 -32.97
C GLN A 123 -21.11 11.89 -33.29
N ARG A 124 -21.41 13.14 -32.92
CA ARG A 124 -22.73 13.78 -33.05
C ARG A 124 -23.88 12.99 -32.40
N LYS A 125 -23.59 12.25 -31.32
CA LYS A 125 -24.57 11.51 -30.49
C LYS A 125 -25.11 12.34 -29.31
N THR A 126 -25.07 13.66 -29.42
CA THR A 126 -25.57 14.61 -28.41
C THR A 126 -26.69 15.48 -28.99
N PRO A 127 -27.45 16.22 -28.17
CA PRO A 127 -28.38 17.22 -28.67
C PRO A 127 -27.67 18.28 -29.52
N ARG A 128 -28.35 18.83 -30.54
CA ARG A 128 -27.79 19.83 -31.47
C ARG A 128 -27.10 21.02 -30.79
N PHE A 129 -27.56 21.39 -29.58
CA PHE A 129 -26.96 22.44 -28.78
C PHE A 129 -25.47 22.21 -28.43
N LEU A 130 -25.07 20.95 -28.30
CA LEU A 130 -23.71 20.54 -27.96
C LEU A 130 -22.84 20.26 -29.19
N PHE A 131 -23.39 20.35 -30.40
CA PHE A 131 -22.60 20.14 -31.63
C PHE A 131 -21.56 21.24 -31.79
N GLY A 132 -20.34 20.83 -32.14
CA GLY A 132 -19.20 21.74 -32.32
C GLY A 132 -18.72 22.43 -31.04
N LYS A 133 -19.19 22.00 -29.86
CA LYS A 133 -18.62 22.45 -28.58
C LYS A 133 -17.25 21.79 -28.38
N ARG A 134 -16.27 22.54 -27.87
CA ARG A 134 -14.96 22.04 -27.46
C ARG A 134 -14.94 21.84 -25.95
N ILE A 135 -14.40 20.72 -25.48
CA ILE A 135 -14.15 20.45 -24.06
C ILE A 135 -12.66 20.63 -23.79
N ILE A 136 -12.34 21.55 -22.89
CA ILE A 136 -10.96 21.83 -22.49
C ILE A 136 -10.81 21.53 -21.00
N SER A 137 -9.94 20.59 -20.67
CA SER A 137 -9.52 20.30 -19.29
C SER A 137 -8.49 21.33 -18.85
N LEU A 138 -8.72 21.99 -17.72
CA LEU A 138 -7.78 22.96 -17.15
C LEU A 138 -6.80 22.25 -16.22
N ASP A 139 -5.50 22.45 -16.45
CA ASP A 139 -4.44 21.93 -15.57
C ASP A 139 -4.00 23.04 -14.59
N THR A 140 -4.33 22.86 -13.31
CA THR A 140 -3.95 23.79 -12.25
C THR A 140 -2.43 23.79 -11.99
N GLY A 141 -1.77 22.66 -12.20
CA GLY A 141 -0.32 22.52 -12.10
C GLY A 141 0.42 23.34 -13.15
N LEU A 142 -0.02 23.31 -14.41
CA LEU A 142 0.56 24.13 -15.48
C LEU A 142 0.37 25.63 -15.26
N LEU A 143 -0.75 26.03 -14.64
CA LEU A 143 -0.97 27.44 -14.30
C LEU A 143 0.07 27.93 -13.28
N VAL A 144 0.39 27.12 -12.27
CA VAL A 144 1.37 27.43 -11.21
C VAL A 144 2.81 27.29 -11.72
N ALA A 145 3.07 26.31 -12.58
CA ALA A 145 4.40 25.99 -13.09
C ALA A 145 5.06 27.21 -13.76
N GLY A 146 6.29 27.51 -13.34
CA GLY A 146 7.05 28.64 -13.88
C GLY A 146 6.54 30.03 -13.45
N THR A 147 5.61 30.12 -12.50
CA THR A 147 5.29 31.41 -11.85
C THR A 147 6.19 31.61 -10.63
N LYS A 148 6.95 32.72 -10.62
CA LYS A 148 7.77 33.10 -9.45
C LYS A 148 6.99 33.98 -8.47
N TYR A 149 5.97 34.66 -8.99
CA TYR A 149 5.19 35.66 -8.26
C TYR A 149 3.69 35.40 -8.46
N ARG A 150 2.92 35.57 -7.38
CA ARG A 150 1.45 35.43 -7.37
C ARG A 150 0.76 36.21 -8.49
N GLY A 151 1.23 37.42 -8.80
CA GLY A 151 0.63 38.25 -9.86
C GLY A 151 0.69 37.63 -11.26
N GLN A 152 1.75 36.87 -11.58
CA GLN A 152 1.89 36.19 -12.88
C GLN A 152 0.85 35.07 -13.04
N PHE A 153 0.57 34.36 -11.95
CA PHE A 153 -0.47 33.34 -11.92
C PHE A 153 -1.86 33.95 -12.11
N GLU A 154 -2.16 35.05 -11.41
CA GLU A 154 -3.43 35.77 -11.57
C GLU A 154 -3.61 36.30 -13.01
N GLU A 155 -2.53 36.79 -13.64
CA GLU A 155 -2.55 37.24 -15.04
C GLU A 155 -2.88 36.10 -16.01
N ARG A 156 -2.28 34.91 -15.83
CA ARG A 156 -2.60 33.70 -16.62
C ARG A 156 -4.06 33.30 -16.46
N LEU A 157 -4.56 33.26 -15.23
CA LEU A 157 -5.96 32.89 -14.95
C LEU A 157 -6.94 33.91 -15.54
N LYS A 158 -6.58 35.20 -15.52
CA LYS A 158 -7.34 36.27 -16.16
C LYS A 158 -7.38 36.12 -17.67
N ALA A 159 -6.27 35.75 -18.31
CA ALA A 159 -6.21 35.48 -19.75
C ALA A 159 -7.13 34.31 -20.13
N VAL A 160 -7.04 33.18 -19.41
CA VAL A 160 -7.93 32.01 -19.58
C VAL A 160 -9.40 32.42 -19.43
N THR A 161 -9.73 33.18 -18.38
CA THR A 161 -11.10 33.66 -18.13
C THR A 161 -11.61 34.55 -19.27
N GLN A 162 -10.77 35.42 -19.84
CA GLN A 162 -11.14 36.28 -20.96
C GLN A 162 -11.38 35.49 -22.25
N GLU A 163 -10.57 34.47 -22.53
CA GLU A 163 -10.77 33.59 -23.69
C GLU A 163 -12.06 32.80 -23.58
N LEU A 164 -12.39 32.28 -22.40
CA LEU A 164 -13.65 31.57 -22.14
C LEU A 164 -14.87 32.47 -22.35
N LYS A 165 -14.82 33.74 -21.93
CA LYS A 165 -15.90 34.71 -22.16
C LYS A 165 -16.12 35.02 -23.63
N LYS A 166 -15.04 35.10 -24.42
CA LYS A 166 -15.11 35.37 -25.87
C LYS A 166 -15.60 34.16 -26.67
N ASN A 167 -15.43 32.95 -26.14
CA ASN A 167 -15.72 31.70 -26.83
C ASN A 167 -16.79 30.86 -26.09
N PRO A 168 -18.09 31.17 -26.26
CA PRO A 168 -19.19 30.44 -25.59
C PRO A 168 -19.40 29.00 -26.12
N ASN A 169 -18.59 28.57 -27.08
CA ASN A 169 -18.55 27.20 -27.59
C ASN A 169 -17.61 26.29 -26.79
N ILE A 170 -16.87 26.83 -25.83
CA ILE A 170 -15.96 26.07 -24.99
C ILE A 170 -16.68 25.65 -23.70
N LEU A 171 -16.55 24.38 -23.36
CA LEU A 171 -16.92 23.79 -22.08
C LEU A 171 -15.63 23.57 -21.30
N LEU A 172 -15.50 24.25 -20.17
CA LEU A 172 -14.34 24.10 -19.29
C LEU A 172 -14.54 22.88 -18.38
N PHE A 173 -13.64 21.92 -18.41
CA PHE A 173 -13.57 20.87 -17.40
C PHE A 173 -12.54 21.26 -16.34
N ILE A 174 -12.95 21.20 -15.07
CA ILE A 174 -12.09 21.45 -13.92
C ILE A 174 -12.16 20.21 -13.05
N ASP A 175 -11.09 19.41 -13.07
CA ASP A 175 -10.92 18.38 -12.07
C ASP A 175 -10.61 19.03 -10.71
N GLU A 176 -11.08 18.40 -9.64
CA GLU A 176 -10.95 18.93 -8.29
C GLU A 176 -11.39 20.40 -8.16
N ILE A 177 -12.60 20.73 -8.64
CA ILE A 177 -13.10 22.12 -8.74
C ILE A 177 -13.06 22.90 -7.41
N HIS A 178 -13.03 22.20 -6.27
CA HIS A 178 -12.87 22.81 -4.96
C HIS A 178 -11.51 23.46 -4.74
N THR A 179 -10.44 23.06 -5.45
CA THR A 179 -9.11 23.69 -5.39
C THR A 179 -9.17 25.13 -5.90
N ILE A 180 -10.03 25.36 -6.89
CA ILE A 180 -10.23 26.67 -7.51
C ILE A 180 -11.26 27.51 -6.74
N ILE A 181 -12.26 26.87 -6.10
CA ILE A 181 -13.38 27.54 -5.43
C ILE A 181 -13.17 27.73 -3.92
N GLY A 182 -12.27 26.96 -3.31
CA GLY A 182 -12.09 26.84 -1.87
C GLY A 182 -11.94 28.19 -1.17
N THR A 183 -12.78 28.41 -0.15
CA THR A 183 -12.67 29.53 0.78
C THR A 183 -11.35 29.45 1.54
N GLY A 184 -10.51 30.48 1.38
CA GLY A 184 -9.16 30.60 1.95
C GLY A 184 -9.00 30.09 3.38
N GLY A 185 -8.51 28.86 3.50
CA GLY A 185 -7.90 28.33 4.71
C GLY A 185 -6.39 28.29 4.49
N THR A 186 -5.64 28.73 5.51
CA THR A 186 -4.18 28.90 5.61
C THR A 186 -3.57 30.08 4.83
N GLU A 187 -2.82 30.92 5.54
CA GLU A 187 -1.95 31.97 5.00
C GLU A 187 -1.02 31.39 3.92
N GLY A 188 -1.42 31.49 2.65
CA GLY A 188 -0.69 30.92 1.52
C GLY A 188 -1.54 30.27 0.43
N SER A 189 -2.83 29.96 0.67
CA SER A 189 -3.70 29.44 -0.38
C SER A 189 -4.05 30.54 -1.40
N MET A 190 -3.72 30.28 -2.66
CA MET A 190 -3.94 31.19 -3.78
C MET A 190 -5.44 31.41 -4.02
N ASP A 191 -5.88 32.67 -4.00
CA ASP A 191 -7.30 33.03 -4.03
C ASP A 191 -7.88 33.03 -5.46
N MET A 192 -7.90 31.85 -6.09
CA MET A 192 -8.48 31.63 -7.43
C MET A 192 -9.99 31.87 -7.46
N ALA A 193 -10.65 31.64 -6.31
CA ALA A 193 -12.09 31.74 -6.16
C ALA A 193 -12.57 33.13 -6.55
N ASN A 194 -11.90 34.18 -6.10
CA ASN A 194 -12.30 35.56 -6.39
C ASN A 194 -12.20 35.96 -7.87
N MET A 195 -11.40 35.26 -8.69
CA MET A 195 -11.26 35.57 -10.12
C MET A 195 -12.29 34.85 -11.00
N LEU A 196 -12.58 33.58 -10.71
CA LEU A 196 -13.52 32.76 -11.51
C LEU A 196 -14.96 32.86 -11.02
N LYS A 197 -15.18 33.05 -9.71
CA LYS A 197 -16.51 33.14 -9.11
C LYS A 197 -17.42 34.20 -9.75
N PRO A 198 -16.96 35.42 -10.12
CA PRO A 198 -17.84 36.38 -10.78
C PRO A 198 -18.32 35.91 -12.15
N ALA A 199 -17.44 35.29 -12.95
CA ALA A 199 -17.78 34.80 -14.28
C ALA A 199 -18.72 33.57 -14.22
N LEU A 200 -18.46 32.66 -13.28
CA LEU A 200 -19.32 31.50 -13.00
C LEU A 200 -20.70 31.92 -12.46
N SER A 201 -20.72 32.86 -11.49
CA SER A 201 -21.95 33.38 -10.89
C SER A 201 -22.79 34.16 -11.89
N ARG A 202 -22.19 34.86 -12.86
CA ARG A 202 -22.92 35.52 -13.94
C ARG A 202 -23.35 34.56 -15.06
N GLY A 203 -22.83 33.32 -15.08
CA GLY A 203 -23.12 32.34 -16.12
C GLY A 203 -22.44 32.68 -17.46
N GLU A 204 -21.37 33.48 -17.43
CA GLU A 204 -20.56 33.83 -18.59
C GLU A 204 -19.70 32.65 -19.07
N ILE A 205 -19.43 31.70 -18.16
CA ILE A 205 -18.62 30.51 -18.41
C ILE A 205 -19.48 29.29 -18.06
N ARG A 206 -19.47 28.30 -18.96
CA ARG A 206 -20.06 26.99 -18.70
C ARG A 206 -18.93 26.00 -18.39
N CYS A 207 -19.05 25.30 -17.27
CA CYS A 207 -18.05 24.34 -16.82
C CYS A 207 -18.67 23.04 -16.34
N ILE A 208 -17.84 21.99 -16.35
CA ILE A 208 -18.07 20.69 -15.73
C ILE A 208 -17.04 20.60 -14.60
N GLY A 209 -17.49 20.42 -13.37
CA GLY A 209 -16.61 20.22 -12.22
C GLY A 209 -16.58 18.76 -11.78
N ALA A 210 -15.47 18.30 -11.21
CA ALA A 210 -15.39 17.05 -10.47
C ALA A 210 -14.85 17.30 -9.05
N THR A 211 -15.41 16.62 -8.03
CA THR A 211 -14.97 16.76 -6.63
C THR A 211 -15.51 15.60 -5.79
N THR A 212 -15.07 15.48 -4.54
CA THR A 212 -15.68 14.58 -3.56
C THR A 212 -16.89 15.23 -2.86
N LEU A 213 -17.72 14.42 -2.21
CA LEU A 213 -18.90 14.93 -1.49
C LEU A 213 -18.51 15.89 -0.35
N SER A 214 -17.43 15.57 0.38
CA SER A 214 -16.97 16.34 1.53
C SER A 214 -16.49 17.73 1.13
N GLU A 215 -15.73 17.84 0.04
CA GLU A 215 -15.27 19.10 -0.53
C GLU A 215 -16.41 19.93 -1.10
N TYR A 216 -17.34 19.31 -1.83
CA TYR A 216 -18.51 19.99 -2.37
C TYR A 216 -19.30 20.68 -1.25
N SER A 217 -19.57 19.97 -0.15
CA SER A 217 -20.32 20.52 0.98
C SER A 217 -19.56 21.59 1.76
N LYS A 218 -18.22 21.52 1.78
CA LYS A 218 -17.37 22.55 2.42
C LYS A 218 -17.26 23.84 1.60
N SER A 219 -17.19 23.74 0.27
CA SER A 219 -16.79 24.86 -0.61
C SER A 219 -17.94 25.43 -1.45
N ILE A 220 -18.66 24.58 -2.18
CA ILE A 220 -19.65 25.00 -3.19
C ILE A 220 -21.04 25.14 -2.58
N GLU A 221 -21.44 24.21 -1.71
CA GLU A 221 -22.79 24.18 -1.12
C GLU A 221 -23.06 25.35 -0.16
N LYS A 222 -22.01 25.84 0.53
CA LYS A 222 -22.12 27.00 1.42
C LYS A 222 -22.20 28.32 0.66
N ASP A 223 -21.85 28.33 -0.62
CA ASP A 223 -21.83 29.54 -1.44
C ASP A 223 -23.13 29.72 -2.24
N GLY A 224 -24.01 30.58 -1.74
CA GLY A 224 -25.32 30.83 -2.37
C GLY A 224 -25.25 31.41 -3.79
N ALA A 225 -24.12 31.97 -4.25
CA ALA A 225 -23.98 32.45 -5.62
C ALA A 225 -23.66 31.30 -6.58
N LEU A 226 -22.76 30.39 -6.18
CA LEU A 226 -22.36 29.23 -6.96
C LEU A 226 -23.41 28.12 -6.93
N GLU A 227 -24.09 27.90 -5.80
CA GLU A 227 -25.16 26.91 -5.65
C GLU A 227 -26.32 27.14 -6.67
N ARG A 228 -26.54 28.41 -7.07
CA ARG A 228 -27.54 28.78 -8.08
C ARG A 228 -27.10 28.50 -9.52
N ARG A 229 -25.87 28.04 -9.74
CA ARG A 229 -25.27 27.77 -11.06
C ARG A 229 -24.88 26.31 -11.22
N PHE A 230 -24.51 25.65 -10.15
CA PHE A 230 -24.13 24.26 -10.16
C PHE A 230 -25.31 23.31 -9.92
N GLN A 231 -25.20 22.10 -10.48
CA GLN A 231 -26.13 21.00 -10.26
C GLN A 231 -25.35 19.71 -10.00
N LYS A 232 -25.66 19.05 -8.89
CA LYS A 232 -25.01 17.80 -8.48
C LYS A 232 -25.38 16.64 -9.42
N VAL A 233 -24.38 15.82 -9.77
CA VAL A 233 -24.49 14.51 -10.42
C VAL A 233 -23.71 13.53 -9.57
N ILE A 234 -24.41 12.60 -8.90
CA ILE A 234 -23.76 11.60 -8.04
C ILE A 234 -23.20 10.48 -8.93
N VAL A 235 -21.93 10.15 -8.74
CA VAL A 235 -21.22 9.07 -9.41
C VAL A 235 -20.88 8.01 -8.36
N PRO A 236 -21.67 6.93 -8.25
CA PRO A 236 -21.40 5.85 -7.30
C PRO A 236 -20.22 4.98 -7.79
N PRO A 237 -19.51 4.28 -6.89
CA PRO A 237 -18.59 3.21 -7.28
C PRO A 237 -19.30 2.14 -8.13
N THR A 238 -18.58 1.50 -9.06
CA THR A 238 -19.14 0.41 -9.87
C THR A 238 -19.32 -0.85 -9.03
N THR A 239 -20.34 -1.65 -9.38
CA THR A 239 -20.51 -2.99 -8.80
C THR A 239 -19.44 -3.96 -9.27
N ILE A 240 -19.30 -5.11 -8.60
CA ILE A 240 -18.36 -6.18 -8.99
C ILE A 240 -18.62 -6.61 -10.45
N GLU A 241 -19.89 -6.79 -10.83
CA GLU A 241 -20.28 -7.22 -12.18
C GLU A 241 -19.97 -6.15 -13.23
N GLU A 242 -20.31 -4.88 -12.95
CA GLU A 242 -19.98 -3.76 -13.83
C GLU A 242 -18.47 -3.59 -13.98
N THR A 243 -17.71 -3.73 -12.90
CA THR A 243 -16.24 -3.62 -12.92
C THR A 243 -15.63 -4.74 -13.75
N LEU A 244 -16.11 -5.98 -13.61
CA LEU A 244 -15.64 -7.09 -14.42
C LEU A 244 -15.92 -6.86 -15.91
N GLN A 245 -17.08 -6.27 -16.25
CA GLN A 245 -17.41 -5.90 -17.62
C GLN A 245 -16.47 -4.80 -18.14
N ILE A 246 -16.18 -3.78 -17.32
CA ILE A 246 -15.20 -2.73 -17.65
C ILE A 246 -13.84 -3.37 -17.94
N LEU A 247 -13.35 -4.27 -17.08
CA LEU A 247 -12.07 -4.94 -17.29
C LEU A 247 -12.01 -5.74 -18.60
N LYS A 248 -13.11 -6.41 -18.98
CA LYS A 248 -13.19 -7.15 -20.25
C LYS A 248 -13.12 -6.25 -21.47
N GLU A 249 -13.69 -5.05 -21.40
CA GLU A 249 -13.72 -4.11 -22.51
C GLU A 249 -12.42 -3.32 -22.65
N ILE A 250 -11.73 -3.01 -21.54
CA ILE A 250 -10.41 -2.36 -21.59
C ILE A 250 -9.26 -3.35 -21.85
N LYS A 251 -9.47 -4.65 -21.60
CA LYS A 251 -8.47 -5.71 -21.77
C LYS A 251 -7.65 -5.58 -23.06
N PRO A 252 -8.24 -5.43 -24.27
CA PRO A 252 -7.46 -5.38 -25.50
C PRO A 252 -6.45 -4.22 -25.55
N PHE A 253 -6.77 -3.08 -24.92
CA PHE A 253 -5.88 -1.93 -24.87
C PHE A 253 -4.65 -2.20 -23.98
N TYR A 254 -4.87 -2.81 -22.82
CA TYR A 254 -3.78 -3.19 -21.91
C TYR A 254 -2.95 -4.36 -22.45
N GLU A 255 -3.56 -5.33 -23.13
CA GLU A 255 -2.84 -6.41 -23.81
C GLU A 255 -1.88 -5.88 -24.87
N GLN A 256 -2.36 -4.93 -25.69
CA GLN A 256 -1.54 -4.29 -26.71
C GLN A 256 -0.44 -3.42 -26.09
N PHE A 257 -0.76 -2.66 -25.03
CA PHE A 257 0.19 -1.74 -24.39
C PHE A 257 1.33 -2.48 -23.69
N HIS A 258 1.01 -3.52 -22.90
CA HIS A 258 2.00 -4.30 -22.15
C HIS A 258 2.58 -5.47 -22.91
N LYS A 259 2.07 -5.78 -24.11
CA LYS A 259 2.41 -7.00 -24.85
C LYS A 259 2.19 -8.30 -24.03
N VAL A 260 1.08 -8.37 -23.31
CA VAL A 260 0.68 -9.56 -22.52
C VAL A 260 -0.71 -10.03 -22.94
N THR A 261 -1.09 -11.24 -22.54
CA THR A 261 -2.49 -11.70 -22.63
C THR A 261 -3.09 -11.87 -21.24
N TYR A 262 -4.31 -11.42 -21.01
CA TYR A 262 -4.97 -11.60 -19.71
C TYR A 262 -5.96 -12.76 -19.78
N SER A 263 -5.81 -13.75 -18.91
CA SER A 263 -6.81 -14.81 -18.75
C SER A 263 -8.12 -14.27 -18.16
N ASP A 264 -9.25 -14.92 -18.45
CA ASP A 264 -10.53 -14.59 -17.80
C ASP A 264 -10.48 -14.78 -16.28
N GLY A 265 -9.65 -15.72 -15.83
CA GLY A 265 -9.33 -15.93 -14.43
C GLY A 265 -8.68 -14.69 -13.80
N ALA A 266 -7.69 -14.09 -14.48
CA ALA A 266 -7.01 -12.89 -14.00
C ALA A 266 -7.98 -11.71 -13.83
N LEU A 267 -8.90 -11.49 -14.76
CA LEU A 267 -9.91 -10.42 -14.65
C LEU A 267 -10.81 -10.62 -13.42
N LYS A 268 -11.29 -11.85 -13.20
CA LYS A 268 -12.10 -12.18 -12.01
C LYS A 268 -11.29 -12.01 -10.73
N ALA A 269 -10.06 -12.51 -10.70
CA ALA A 269 -9.16 -12.35 -9.58
C ALA A 269 -8.87 -10.87 -9.28
N ALA A 270 -8.73 -10.02 -10.30
CA ALA A 270 -8.50 -8.59 -10.12
C ALA A 270 -9.65 -7.94 -9.36
N VAL A 271 -10.91 -8.26 -9.71
CA VAL A 271 -12.07 -7.73 -9.00
C VAL A 271 -12.21 -8.36 -7.61
N ASP A 272 -12.21 -9.69 -7.50
CA ASP A 272 -12.47 -10.40 -6.24
C ASP A 272 -11.41 -10.10 -5.17
N LEU A 273 -10.14 -10.07 -5.56
CA LEU A 273 -9.04 -9.81 -4.63
C LEU A 273 -8.95 -8.34 -4.25
N THR A 274 -9.15 -7.41 -5.18
CA THR A 274 -9.13 -5.99 -4.81
C THR A 274 -10.39 -5.59 -4.03
N ASP A 275 -11.53 -6.27 -4.19
CA ASP A 275 -12.68 -6.10 -3.30
C ASP A 275 -12.33 -6.48 -1.85
N ARG A 276 -11.72 -7.65 -1.69
CA ARG A 276 -11.47 -8.26 -0.38
C ARG A 276 -10.27 -7.66 0.35
N TYR A 277 -9.21 -7.30 -0.36
CA TYR A 277 -7.91 -6.92 0.23
C TYR A 277 -7.59 -5.42 0.08
N VAL A 278 -8.18 -4.69 -0.87
CA VAL A 278 -7.94 -3.25 -1.12
C VAL A 278 -9.20 -2.44 -0.77
N SER A 279 -9.35 -2.10 0.51
CA SER A 279 -10.58 -1.47 1.05
C SER A 279 -10.56 0.06 1.07
N ASP A 280 -9.39 0.68 0.98
CA ASP A 280 -9.20 2.13 1.03
C ASP A 280 -9.43 2.84 -0.31
N ARG A 281 -9.58 2.05 -1.39
CA ARG A 281 -9.87 2.53 -2.75
C ARG A 281 -11.21 1.99 -3.24
N PHE A 282 -11.74 2.65 -4.27
CA PHE A 282 -13.05 2.33 -4.85
C PHE A 282 -12.93 1.73 -6.25
N PHE A 283 -13.95 0.99 -6.66
CA PHE A 283 -14.06 0.50 -8.03
C PHE A 283 -14.50 1.61 -9.00
N PRO A 284 -14.04 1.56 -10.28
CA PRO A 284 -13.26 0.46 -10.89
C PRO A 284 -11.73 0.58 -10.72
N ASP A 285 -11.22 1.74 -10.29
CA ASP A 285 -9.79 2.08 -10.24
C ASP A 285 -8.90 1.00 -9.63
N LYS A 286 -9.20 0.52 -8.42
CA LYS A 286 -8.39 -0.49 -7.74
C LYS A 286 -8.20 -1.79 -8.52
N ALA A 287 -9.18 -2.19 -9.35
CA ALA A 287 -9.11 -3.40 -10.15
C ALA A 287 -8.29 -3.18 -11.43
N ILE A 288 -8.40 -1.99 -12.02
CA ILE A 288 -7.63 -1.58 -13.19
C ILE A 288 -6.16 -1.48 -12.81
N ASP A 289 -5.85 -0.83 -11.69
CA ASP A 289 -4.48 -0.69 -11.16
C ASP A 289 -3.81 -2.06 -10.94
N ALA A 290 -4.53 -3.02 -10.33
CA ALA A 290 -4.01 -4.37 -10.14
C ALA A 290 -3.78 -5.14 -11.46
N LEU A 291 -4.63 -4.91 -12.48
CA LEU A 291 -4.48 -5.51 -13.81
C LEU A 291 -3.30 -4.89 -14.58
N ASP A 292 -3.17 -3.57 -14.50
CA ASP A 292 -2.13 -2.76 -15.14
C ASP A 292 -0.75 -3.12 -14.58
N GLU A 293 -0.59 -3.10 -13.25
CA GLU A 293 0.66 -3.45 -12.58
C GLU A 293 1.07 -4.92 -12.85
N ALA A 294 0.09 -5.84 -12.94
CA ALA A 294 0.37 -7.23 -13.32
C ALA A 294 0.90 -7.34 -14.76
N GLY A 295 0.31 -6.60 -15.70
CA GLY A 295 0.80 -6.55 -17.09
C GLY A 295 2.20 -5.96 -17.18
N ALA A 296 2.40 -4.78 -16.58
CA ALA A 296 3.68 -4.09 -16.55
C ALA A 296 4.79 -4.97 -15.95
N ARG A 297 4.48 -5.68 -14.86
CA ARG A 297 5.43 -6.56 -14.19
C ARG A 297 5.84 -7.75 -15.05
N MET A 298 4.88 -8.39 -15.73
CA MET A 298 5.19 -9.51 -16.62
C MET A 298 6.01 -9.05 -17.82
N HIS A 299 5.71 -7.86 -18.36
CA HIS A 299 6.51 -7.24 -19.42
C HIS A 299 7.94 -6.90 -18.98
N ILE A 300 8.13 -6.39 -17.75
CA ILE A 300 9.48 -6.15 -17.19
C ILE A 300 10.22 -7.47 -16.94
N GLY A 301 9.51 -8.54 -16.54
CA GLY A 301 10.08 -9.87 -16.37
C GLY A 301 10.79 -10.39 -17.64
N GLU A 302 10.28 -10.06 -18.82
CA GLU A 302 10.95 -10.35 -20.11
C GLU A 302 12.25 -9.56 -20.30
N LYS A 303 12.37 -8.33 -19.79
CA LYS A 303 13.66 -7.59 -19.86
C LYS A 303 14.78 -8.32 -19.10
N ALA A 304 14.46 -9.15 -18.11
CA ALA A 304 15.46 -10.02 -17.47
C ALA A 304 15.88 -11.20 -18.38
N GLN A 305 15.03 -11.64 -19.31
CA GLN A 305 15.40 -12.62 -20.35
C GLN A 305 16.33 -12.01 -21.42
N ASN A 306 16.31 -10.67 -21.59
CA ASN A 306 17.29 -9.93 -22.41
C ASN A 306 18.70 -9.86 -21.79
N ALA A 307 18.98 -10.53 -20.67
CA ALA A 307 20.32 -10.59 -20.10
C ALA A 307 21.35 -11.25 -21.04
N GLU A 308 20.92 -12.18 -21.91
CA GLU A 308 21.78 -12.73 -22.96
C GLU A 308 22.13 -11.66 -24.00
N LEU A 309 21.14 -10.93 -24.50
CA LEU A 309 21.32 -9.86 -25.49
C LEU A 309 22.19 -8.72 -24.94
N GLN A 310 21.95 -8.27 -23.71
CA GLN A 310 22.75 -7.24 -23.04
C GLN A 310 24.23 -7.66 -22.87
N ARG A 311 24.49 -8.95 -22.59
CA ARG A 311 25.86 -9.47 -22.52
C ARG A 311 26.54 -9.45 -23.88
N LEU A 312 25.84 -9.84 -24.94
CA LEU A 312 26.37 -9.82 -26.30
C LEU A 312 26.64 -8.39 -26.78
N GLU A 313 25.75 -7.43 -26.48
CA GLU A 313 25.95 -6.02 -26.79
C GLU A 313 27.14 -5.41 -26.05
N ALA A 314 27.31 -5.73 -24.76
CA ALA A 314 28.47 -5.30 -23.98
C ALA A 314 29.78 -5.88 -24.57
N LEU A 315 29.76 -7.14 -25.00
CA LEU A 315 30.91 -7.79 -25.63
C LEU A 315 31.24 -7.16 -27.00
N ARG A 316 30.21 -6.79 -27.78
CA ARG A 316 30.38 -6.06 -29.05
C ARG A 316 31.09 -4.73 -28.83
N GLU A 317 30.69 -3.96 -27.81
CA GLU A 317 31.35 -2.68 -27.51
C GLU A 317 32.79 -2.86 -27.01
N ASP A 318 33.08 -3.86 -26.16
CA ASP A 318 34.45 -4.19 -25.78
C ASP A 318 35.34 -4.53 -27.00
N TYR A 319 34.82 -5.32 -27.94
CA TYR A 319 35.55 -5.62 -29.18
C TYR A 319 35.73 -4.40 -30.07
N ARG A 320 34.74 -3.51 -30.10
CA ARG A 320 34.81 -2.24 -30.84
C ARG A 320 35.87 -1.32 -30.27
N GLU A 321 36.00 -1.23 -28.95
CA GLU A 321 37.06 -0.46 -28.26
C GLU A 321 38.44 -1.05 -28.52
N LYS A 322 38.59 -2.38 -28.41
CA LYS A 322 39.84 -3.10 -28.72
C LYS A 322 40.27 -2.95 -30.17
N ARG A 323 39.33 -2.93 -31.11
CA ARG A 323 39.61 -2.62 -32.52
C ARG A 323 40.10 -1.18 -32.66
N LYS A 324 39.43 -0.19 -32.04
CA LYS A 324 39.85 1.22 -32.09
C LYS A 324 41.26 1.42 -31.54
N SER A 325 41.59 0.80 -30.40
CA SER A 325 42.93 0.90 -29.80
C SER A 325 44.01 0.21 -30.65
N ALA A 326 43.69 -0.93 -31.28
CA ALA A 326 44.59 -1.59 -32.23
C ALA A 326 44.87 -0.76 -33.49
N VAL A 327 43.86 -0.04 -34.00
CA VAL A 327 44.01 0.91 -35.11
C VAL A 327 44.88 2.11 -34.70
N LEU A 328 44.64 2.68 -33.51
CA LEU A 328 45.43 3.81 -32.98
C LEU A 328 46.90 3.44 -32.75
N SER A 329 47.17 2.19 -32.42
CA SER A 329 48.54 1.66 -32.25
C SER A 329 49.15 1.12 -33.56
N THR A 330 48.50 1.37 -34.72
CA THR A 330 48.97 0.92 -36.05
C THR A 330 49.17 -0.60 -36.18
N ASN A 331 48.56 -1.39 -35.29
CA ASN A 331 48.60 -2.85 -35.35
C ASN A 331 47.43 -3.38 -36.18
N TYR A 332 47.59 -3.35 -37.50
CA TYR A 332 46.54 -3.70 -38.46
C TYR A 332 46.09 -5.17 -38.41
N GLU A 333 46.98 -6.10 -38.08
CA GLU A 333 46.63 -7.52 -37.91
C GLU A 333 45.73 -7.73 -36.69
N LEU A 334 46.07 -7.09 -35.57
CA LEU A 334 45.25 -7.16 -34.35
C LEU A 334 43.90 -6.46 -34.55
N ALA A 335 43.87 -5.34 -35.28
CA ALA A 335 42.62 -4.66 -35.65
C ALA A 335 41.72 -5.52 -36.53
N ALA A 336 42.28 -6.28 -37.48
CA ALA A 336 41.54 -7.23 -38.29
C ALA A 336 40.94 -8.36 -37.45
N ALA A 337 41.73 -8.93 -36.52
CA ALA A 337 41.25 -9.98 -35.62
C ALA A 337 40.09 -9.54 -34.71
N TRP A 338 40.14 -8.31 -34.17
CA TRP A 338 39.03 -7.76 -33.38
C TRP A 338 37.81 -7.42 -34.24
N ARG A 339 38.00 -7.00 -35.49
CA ARG A 339 36.90 -6.77 -36.44
C ARG A 339 36.15 -8.06 -36.77
N ASP A 340 36.86 -9.17 -36.94
CA ASP A 340 36.23 -10.47 -37.21
C ASP A 340 35.42 -10.97 -36.00
N LYS A 341 35.94 -10.77 -34.77
CA LYS A 341 35.21 -11.05 -33.53
C LYS A 341 33.99 -10.14 -33.32
N GLU A 342 34.11 -8.85 -33.63
CA GLU A 342 32.97 -7.92 -33.60
C GLU A 342 31.88 -8.37 -34.59
N ARG A 343 32.29 -8.82 -35.78
CA ARG A 343 31.36 -9.33 -36.80
C ARG A 343 30.67 -10.63 -36.38
N SER A 344 31.39 -11.55 -35.72
CA SER A 344 30.79 -12.79 -35.22
C SER A 344 29.75 -12.51 -34.14
N ILE A 345 30.08 -11.66 -33.16
CA ILE A 345 29.13 -11.27 -32.10
C ILE A 345 27.94 -10.47 -32.67
N THR A 346 28.16 -9.63 -33.67
CA THR A 346 27.05 -8.92 -34.33
C THR A 346 26.07 -9.90 -34.98
N LYS A 347 26.58 -10.97 -35.61
CA LYS A 347 25.73 -12.03 -36.18
C LYS A 347 24.99 -12.82 -35.09
N GLU A 348 25.65 -13.11 -33.96
CA GLU A 348 25.01 -13.78 -32.81
C GLU A 348 23.91 -12.91 -32.18
N ILE A 349 24.09 -11.58 -32.13
CA ILE A 349 23.06 -10.62 -31.72
C ILE A 349 21.86 -10.70 -32.67
N GLU A 350 22.09 -10.59 -33.98
CA GLU A 350 21.02 -10.66 -35.00
C GLU A 350 20.23 -11.99 -34.90
N GLU A 351 20.92 -13.12 -34.76
CA GLU A 351 20.28 -14.44 -34.60
C GLU A 351 19.49 -14.56 -33.29
N THR A 352 20.01 -13.97 -32.20
CA THR A 352 19.34 -13.95 -30.90
C THR A 352 18.11 -13.05 -30.92
N GLU A 353 18.20 -11.87 -31.52
CA GLU A 353 17.07 -10.95 -31.72
C GLU A 353 15.98 -11.60 -32.59
N GLU A 354 16.36 -12.29 -33.67
CA GLU A 354 15.39 -13.01 -34.50
C GLU A 354 14.71 -14.16 -33.75
N ARG A 355 15.46 -14.90 -32.91
CA ARG A 355 14.89 -15.97 -32.07
C ARG A 355 13.90 -15.40 -31.06
N LEU A 356 14.29 -14.34 -30.35
CA LEU A 356 13.45 -13.68 -29.35
C LEU A 356 12.20 -13.04 -29.98
N ASN A 357 12.32 -12.41 -31.16
CA ASN A 357 11.18 -11.84 -31.88
C ASN A 357 10.22 -12.91 -32.44
N LYS A 358 10.74 -14.08 -32.85
CA LYS A 358 9.89 -15.23 -33.28
C LYS A 358 9.21 -15.91 -32.10
N GLU A 359 9.80 -15.79 -30.90
CA GLU A 359 9.26 -16.22 -29.62
C GLU A 359 8.47 -15.12 -28.90
N GLU A 360 7.94 -14.08 -29.58
CA GLU A 360 6.95 -13.12 -29.03
C GLU A 360 5.64 -13.86 -28.65
N ALA A 361 5.73 -14.78 -27.68
CA ALA A 361 4.62 -15.41 -27.01
C ALA A 361 4.19 -14.43 -25.93
N TYR A 362 3.11 -13.68 -26.21
CA TYR A 362 2.45 -12.85 -25.21
C TYR A 362 2.34 -13.61 -23.89
N VAL A 363 3.06 -13.14 -22.86
CA VAL A 363 3.06 -13.80 -21.56
C VAL A 363 1.65 -13.73 -20.99
N GLU A 364 1.10 -14.88 -20.62
CA GLU A 364 -0.24 -14.94 -20.04
C GLU A 364 -0.23 -14.50 -18.57
N VAL A 365 -1.04 -13.49 -18.27
CA VAL A 365 -1.36 -13.05 -16.91
C VAL A 365 -2.52 -13.90 -16.38
N ASN A 366 -2.25 -14.63 -15.30
CA ASN A 366 -3.19 -15.52 -14.62
C ASN A 366 -3.55 -15.01 -13.20
N GLU A 367 -4.40 -15.75 -12.47
CA GLU A 367 -4.83 -15.34 -11.13
C GLU A 367 -3.67 -15.19 -10.15
N SER A 368 -2.60 -16.00 -10.30
CA SER A 368 -1.45 -15.96 -9.40
C SER A 368 -0.60 -14.70 -9.56
N HIS A 369 -0.56 -14.13 -10.76
CA HIS A 369 0.13 -12.87 -11.03
C HIS A 369 -0.62 -11.70 -10.39
N ILE A 370 -1.95 -11.66 -10.53
CA ILE A 370 -2.81 -10.67 -9.87
C ILE A 370 -2.70 -10.76 -8.35
N ALA A 371 -2.76 -11.98 -7.80
CA ALA A 371 -2.58 -12.20 -6.36
C ALA A 371 -1.26 -11.63 -5.83
N ARG A 372 -0.18 -11.76 -6.61
CA ARG A 372 1.14 -11.23 -6.24
C ARG A 372 1.19 -9.71 -6.23
N VAL A 373 0.51 -9.07 -7.17
CA VAL A 373 0.40 -7.61 -7.23
C VAL A 373 -0.44 -7.09 -6.07
N VAL A 374 -1.62 -7.67 -5.84
CA VAL A 374 -2.48 -7.29 -4.70
C VAL A 374 -1.75 -7.47 -3.37
N ALA A 375 -0.98 -8.54 -3.22
CA ALA A 375 -0.11 -8.77 -2.07
C ALA A 375 0.92 -7.65 -1.85
N LEU A 376 1.54 -7.15 -2.92
CA LEU A 376 2.51 -6.05 -2.85
C LEU A 376 1.83 -4.73 -2.49
N ILE A 377 0.68 -4.41 -3.11
CA ILE A 377 -0.10 -3.19 -2.83
C ILE A 377 -0.55 -3.17 -1.36
N THR A 378 -0.98 -4.32 -0.84
CA THR A 378 -1.60 -4.42 0.49
C THR A 378 -0.63 -4.80 1.60
N GLY A 379 0.60 -5.22 1.27
CA GLY A 379 1.54 -5.84 2.21
C GLY A 379 1.12 -7.22 2.71
N VAL A 380 0.09 -7.84 2.11
CA VAL A 380 -0.41 -9.17 2.52
C VAL A 380 0.39 -10.27 1.82
N PRO A 381 0.96 -11.25 2.52
CA PRO A 381 1.71 -12.35 1.90
C PRO A 381 0.89 -13.11 0.83
N VAL A 382 1.51 -13.32 -0.34
CA VAL A 382 0.90 -13.97 -1.52
C VAL A 382 0.37 -15.36 -1.20
N GLU A 383 1.03 -16.10 -0.30
CA GLU A 383 0.63 -17.44 0.11
C GLU A 383 -0.74 -17.48 0.78
N ARG A 384 -1.22 -16.33 1.30
CA ARG A 384 -2.57 -16.19 1.86
C ARG A 384 -3.66 -16.03 0.83
N ILE A 385 -3.32 -15.54 -0.35
CA ILE A 385 -4.28 -15.32 -1.43
C ILE A 385 -4.51 -16.64 -2.20
N ALA A 386 -3.56 -17.59 -2.10
CA ALA A 386 -3.63 -18.90 -2.71
C ALA A 386 -4.24 -19.99 -1.79
N LYS A 387 -4.61 -21.14 -2.37
CA LYS A 387 -5.22 -22.33 -1.72
C LYS A 387 -4.46 -22.93 -0.50
N ALA A 388 -3.29 -22.39 -0.13
CA ALA A 388 -2.47 -22.84 1.01
C ALA A 388 -3.01 -22.43 2.39
N GLU A 389 -3.95 -21.48 2.45
CA GLU A 389 -4.52 -20.98 3.72
C GLU A 389 -5.22 -22.09 4.52
N THR A 390 -6.00 -22.95 3.85
CA THR A 390 -6.77 -24.02 4.53
C THR A 390 -5.87 -25.03 5.24
N ALA A 391 -4.74 -25.40 4.63
CA ALA A 391 -3.79 -26.34 5.23
C ALA A 391 -3.12 -25.74 6.48
N ARG A 392 -2.72 -24.45 6.42
CA ARG A 392 -2.17 -23.72 7.58
C ARG A 392 -3.19 -23.60 8.71
N LEU A 393 -4.43 -23.23 8.39
CA LEU A 393 -5.50 -23.14 9.38
C LEU A 393 -5.76 -24.49 10.05
N LYS A 394 -5.68 -25.60 9.32
CA LYS A 394 -5.82 -26.96 9.87
C LYS A 394 -4.68 -27.30 10.84
N ALA A 395 -3.45 -26.88 10.56
CA ALA A 395 -2.28 -27.13 11.39
C ALA A 395 -2.11 -26.15 12.57
N LEU A 396 -2.79 -24.99 12.55
CA LEU A 396 -2.63 -23.89 13.49
C LEU A 396 -2.57 -24.31 14.96
N SER A 397 -3.53 -25.14 15.41
CA SER A 397 -3.57 -25.57 16.81
C SER A 397 -2.37 -26.42 17.21
N GLN A 398 -1.88 -27.27 16.30
CA GLN A 398 -0.75 -28.15 16.57
C GLN A 398 0.54 -27.33 16.67
N THR A 399 0.77 -26.46 15.69
CA THR A 399 1.94 -25.56 15.67
C THR A 399 1.99 -24.66 16.89
N LEU A 400 0.85 -24.11 17.33
CA LEU A 400 0.81 -23.27 18.52
C LEU A 400 1.08 -24.06 19.82
N LYS A 401 0.62 -25.31 19.95
CA LYS A 401 0.87 -26.17 21.13
C LYS A 401 2.34 -26.56 21.28
N GLU A 402 3.09 -26.60 20.19
CA GLU A 402 4.55 -26.85 20.22
C GLU A 402 5.32 -25.64 20.79
N ILE A 403 4.79 -24.43 20.59
CA ILE A 403 5.46 -23.17 20.93
C ILE A 403 4.99 -22.63 22.28
N VAL A 404 3.67 -22.61 22.52
CA VAL A 404 3.03 -22.05 23.72
C VAL A 404 2.74 -23.17 24.71
N ILE A 405 3.58 -23.26 25.74
CA ILE A 405 3.60 -24.37 26.68
C ILE A 405 2.55 -24.18 27.80
N GLY A 406 1.85 -25.27 28.14
CA GLY A 406 0.93 -25.33 29.28
C GLY A 406 -0.44 -24.69 29.04
N GLN A 407 -0.77 -24.33 27.80
CA GLN A 407 -1.99 -23.58 27.45
C GLN A 407 -2.82 -24.26 26.36
N ASP A 408 -2.80 -25.59 26.30
CA ASP A 408 -3.41 -26.39 25.24
C ASP A 408 -4.92 -26.12 25.04
N GLU A 409 -5.68 -25.99 26.14
CA GLU A 409 -7.11 -25.69 26.09
C GLU A 409 -7.38 -24.29 25.51
N ALA A 410 -6.56 -23.30 25.90
CA ALA A 410 -6.67 -21.94 25.39
C ALA A 410 -6.38 -21.89 23.89
N ILE A 411 -5.30 -22.56 23.45
CA ILE A 411 -4.90 -22.66 22.05
C ILE A 411 -5.99 -23.33 21.21
N GLU A 412 -6.59 -24.41 21.71
CA GLU A 412 -7.62 -25.14 21.00
C GLU A 412 -8.91 -24.32 20.82
N LYS A 413 -9.34 -23.60 21.87
CA LYS A 413 -10.50 -22.70 21.80
C LYS A 413 -10.27 -21.56 20.80
N VAL A 414 -9.11 -20.91 20.86
CA VAL A 414 -8.75 -19.82 19.92
C VAL A 414 -8.67 -20.35 18.49
N SER A 415 -7.97 -21.45 18.27
CA SER A 415 -7.80 -22.04 16.93
C SER A 415 -9.14 -22.44 16.31
N LYS A 416 -10.02 -23.10 17.07
CA LYS A 416 -11.37 -23.47 16.61
C LYS A 416 -12.20 -22.24 16.26
N ALA A 417 -12.15 -21.18 17.06
CA ALA A 417 -12.89 -19.96 16.79
C ALA A 417 -12.43 -19.29 15.48
N ILE A 418 -11.11 -19.15 15.29
CA ILE A 418 -10.51 -18.58 14.08
C ILE A 418 -10.84 -19.42 12.85
N GLN A 419 -10.72 -20.75 12.93
CA GLN A 419 -11.06 -21.66 11.84
C GLN A 419 -12.51 -21.50 11.38
N ARG A 420 -13.47 -21.44 12.32
CA ARG A 420 -14.90 -21.25 11.99
C ARG A 420 -15.14 -19.94 11.24
N ASN A 421 -14.54 -18.84 11.71
CA ASN A 421 -14.74 -17.52 11.12
C ASN A 421 -14.08 -17.43 9.73
N ARG A 422 -12.90 -18.04 9.53
CA ARG A 422 -12.18 -18.05 8.25
C ARG A 422 -12.81 -18.95 7.18
N LEU A 423 -13.55 -19.99 7.57
CA LEU A 423 -14.26 -20.86 6.63
C LEU A 423 -15.57 -20.26 6.10
N GLY A 424 -15.86 -18.98 6.37
CA GLY A 424 -17.09 -18.31 5.93
C GLY A 424 -18.35 -18.85 6.62
N LEU A 425 -18.21 -19.63 7.70
CA LEU A 425 -19.33 -20.20 8.46
C LEU A 425 -20.00 -19.17 9.39
N ARG A 426 -19.59 -17.91 9.32
CA ARG A 426 -20.10 -16.80 10.14
C ARG A 426 -20.14 -15.50 9.34
N ASN A 427 -20.75 -14.47 9.92
CA ASN A 427 -20.89 -13.14 9.34
C ASN A 427 -19.52 -12.52 8.98
N GLU A 428 -19.28 -12.34 7.68
CA GLU A 428 -18.08 -11.73 7.10
C GLU A 428 -17.86 -10.27 7.53
N LYS A 429 -18.87 -9.62 8.13
CA LYS A 429 -18.77 -8.26 8.64
C LYS A 429 -18.08 -8.16 10.00
N LYS A 430 -17.67 -9.25 10.65
CA LYS A 430 -17.04 -9.23 11.97
C LYS A 430 -15.53 -9.48 11.88
N PRO A 431 -14.73 -9.10 12.89
CA PRO A 431 -13.32 -9.49 12.99
C PRO A 431 -13.14 -11.02 12.91
N ILE A 432 -11.96 -11.47 12.47
CA ILE A 432 -11.60 -12.90 12.35
C ILE A 432 -11.73 -13.63 13.68
N GLY A 433 -11.52 -12.93 14.79
CA GLY A 433 -11.69 -13.48 16.12
C GLY A 433 -11.69 -12.39 17.16
N SER A 434 -12.54 -12.52 18.18
CA SER A 434 -12.56 -11.64 19.34
C SER A 434 -12.47 -12.43 20.65
N PHE A 435 -11.41 -12.20 21.41
CA PHE A 435 -11.08 -13.02 22.57
C PHE A 435 -10.79 -12.18 23.81
N LEU A 436 -11.26 -12.65 24.96
CA LEU A 436 -10.83 -12.15 26.27
C LEU A 436 -9.96 -13.20 26.96
N PHE A 437 -8.68 -12.90 27.11
CA PHE A 437 -7.67 -13.74 27.74
C PHE A 437 -7.59 -13.41 29.24
N LEU A 438 -7.97 -14.37 30.07
CA LEU A 438 -7.97 -14.26 31.53
C LEU A 438 -6.92 -15.19 32.13
N GLY A 439 -6.18 -14.71 33.12
CA GLY A 439 -5.17 -15.51 33.83
C GLY A 439 -4.25 -14.63 34.65
N SER A 440 -3.34 -15.22 35.42
CA SER A 440 -2.32 -14.45 36.14
C SER A 440 -1.31 -13.80 35.21
N THR A 441 -0.52 -12.88 35.75
CA THR A 441 0.58 -12.22 35.04
C THR A 441 1.68 -13.21 34.69
N GLY A 442 2.14 -13.19 33.43
CA GLY A 442 3.29 -14.00 33.00
C GLY A 442 2.99 -15.45 32.56
N VAL A 443 1.73 -15.87 32.47
CA VAL A 443 1.34 -17.23 32.00
C VAL A 443 1.34 -17.43 30.48
N GLY A 444 1.61 -16.38 29.70
CA GLY A 444 1.74 -16.48 28.23
C GLY A 444 0.65 -15.82 27.39
N LYS A 445 -0.25 -15.00 27.97
CA LYS A 445 -1.33 -14.29 27.24
C LYS A 445 -0.82 -13.47 26.04
N THR A 446 0.10 -12.54 26.29
CA THR A 446 0.76 -11.70 25.27
C THR A 446 1.61 -12.55 24.32
N PHE A 447 2.23 -13.62 24.81
CA PHE A 447 3.06 -14.51 23.99
C PHE A 447 2.23 -15.27 22.96
N LEU A 448 1.06 -15.79 23.35
CA LEU A 448 0.11 -16.42 22.42
C LEU A 448 -0.36 -15.41 21.37
N ALA A 449 -0.66 -14.17 21.74
CA ALA A 449 -1.03 -13.12 20.78
C ALA A 449 0.07 -12.86 19.75
N LYS A 450 1.33 -12.77 20.19
CA LYS A 450 2.49 -12.61 19.31
C LYS A 450 2.65 -13.78 18.34
N LYS A 451 2.53 -15.01 18.84
CA LYS A 451 2.63 -16.21 18.00
C LYS A 451 1.44 -16.41 17.08
N LEU A 452 0.25 -15.94 17.46
CA LEU A 452 -0.89 -15.84 16.54
C LEU A 452 -0.62 -14.84 15.42
N ALA A 453 0.01 -13.69 15.69
CA ALA A 453 0.39 -12.74 14.65
C ALA A 453 1.38 -13.38 13.65
N GLU A 454 2.39 -14.08 14.15
CA GLU A 454 3.34 -14.80 13.29
C GLU A 454 2.66 -15.91 12.46
N GLN A 455 1.83 -16.76 13.07
CA GLN A 455 1.22 -17.90 12.38
C GLN A 455 0.10 -17.50 11.42
N LEU A 456 -0.72 -16.52 11.80
CA LEU A 456 -1.83 -16.04 10.97
C LEU A 456 -1.37 -15.00 9.98
N PHE A 457 -0.53 -14.06 10.41
CA PHE A 457 -0.11 -12.88 9.67
C PHE A 457 1.33 -12.90 9.14
N GLY A 458 2.10 -13.95 9.44
CA GLY A 458 3.40 -14.24 8.80
C GLY A 458 4.52 -13.32 9.26
N ASP A 459 4.18 -12.39 10.14
CA ASP A 459 5.04 -11.35 10.64
C ASP A 459 4.69 -11.11 12.12
N GLU A 460 5.73 -11.03 12.95
CA GLU A 460 5.55 -10.67 14.36
C GLU A 460 5.13 -9.20 14.52
N ASP A 461 5.50 -8.32 13.57
CA ASP A 461 5.16 -6.90 13.55
C ASP A 461 3.68 -6.65 13.20
N ALA A 462 2.95 -7.69 12.78
CA ALA A 462 1.50 -7.66 12.66
C ALA A 462 0.76 -7.65 14.01
N LEU A 463 1.47 -7.53 15.13
CA LEU A 463 0.91 -7.31 16.46
C LEU A 463 0.78 -5.82 16.78
N ILE A 464 -0.43 -5.28 16.70
CA ILE A 464 -0.75 -3.94 17.18
C ILE A 464 -1.04 -4.03 18.68
N ARG A 465 -0.09 -3.63 19.52
CA ARG A 465 -0.25 -3.62 20.98
C ARG A 465 -0.67 -2.25 21.49
N VAL A 466 -1.67 -2.23 22.37
CA VAL A 466 -2.19 -1.03 23.04
C VAL A 466 -2.41 -1.34 24.52
N ASP A 467 -1.81 -0.54 25.41
CA ASP A 467 -1.98 -0.67 26.85
C ASP A 467 -3.21 0.13 27.32
N MET A 468 -4.22 -0.54 27.84
CA MET A 468 -5.48 0.09 28.26
C MET A 468 -5.34 0.91 29.55
N SER A 469 -4.26 0.74 30.31
CA SER A 469 -3.96 1.60 31.45
C SER A 469 -3.69 3.05 31.05
N GLU A 470 -3.26 3.32 29.81
CA GLU A 470 -3.14 4.69 29.27
C GLU A 470 -4.50 5.33 28.92
N PHE A 471 -5.55 4.51 28.85
CA PHE A 471 -6.89 4.91 28.40
C PHE A 471 -7.93 4.85 29.53
N SER A 472 -7.49 5.04 30.78
CA SER A 472 -8.37 5.07 31.96
C SER A 472 -9.24 6.33 32.05
N GLU A 473 -8.84 7.41 31.36
CA GLU A 473 -9.50 8.72 31.41
C GLU A 473 -10.26 9.01 30.11
N LYS A 474 -11.40 9.70 30.20
CA LYS A 474 -12.27 9.96 29.05
C LYS A 474 -11.57 10.67 27.89
N PHE A 475 -10.68 11.63 28.18
CA PHE A 475 -10.02 12.41 27.13
C PHE A 475 -8.90 11.63 26.43
N THR A 476 -8.25 10.65 27.07
CA THR A 476 -7.21 9.84 26.42
C THR A 476 -7.81 8.85 25.42
N VAL A 477 -9.07 8.43 25.59
CA VAL A 477 -9.81 7.60 24.61
C VAL A 477 -9.84 8.25 23.21
N SER A 478 -9.91 9.58 23.15
CA SER A 478 -9.86 10.29 21.86
C SER A 478 -8.57 10.04 21.09
N ARG A 479 -7.46 9.71 21.74
CA ARG A 479 -6.20 9.37 21.07
C ARG A 479 -6.26 8.04 20.32
N LEU A 480 -7.16 7.12 20.67
CA LEU A 480 -7.32 5.85 19.94
C LEU A 480 -7.95 6.05 18.56
N ILE A 481 -8.96 6.92 18.49
CA ILE A 481 -9.77 7.17 17.28
C ILE A 481 -9.26 8.39 16.49
N GLY A 482 -8.71 9.38 17.19
CA GLY A 482 -8.33 10.70 16.70
C GLY A 482 -9.07 11.79 17.45
N ALA A 483 -8.41 12.93 17.69
CA ALA A 483 -9.05 14.07 18.33
C ALA A 483 -10.14 14.65 17.39
N PRO A 484 -11.25 15.20 17.93
CA PRO A 484 -12.25 15.88 17.12
C PRO A 484 -11.73 17.25 16.60
N PRO A 485 -12.34 17.82 15.54
CA PRO A 485 -11.93 19.12 15.00
C PRO A 485 -11.87 20.22 16.07
N GLY A 486 -10.75 20.93 16.13
CA GLY A 486 -10.52 22.04 17.07
C GLY A 486 -9.78 21.68 18.37
N TYR A 487 -9.32 20.44 18.52
CA TYR A 487 -8.49 20.00 19.65
C TYR A 487 -7.03 19.78 19.22
N VAL A 488 -6.08 19.94 20.15
CA VAL A 488 -4.65 19.67 19.92
C VAL A 488 -4.47 18.20 19.55
N GLY A 489 -3.73 17.93 18.47
CA GLY A 489 -3.58 16.58 17.91
C GLY A 489 -4.68 16.18 16.92
N TYR A 490 -5.54 17.11 16.46
CA TYR A 490 -6.53 16.84 15.41
C TYR A 490 -5.89 16.32 14.12
N GLU A 491 -4.70 16.79 13.73
CA GLU A 491 -4.02 16.34 12.51
C GLU A 491 -3.31 14.97 12.68
N GLU A 492 -3.07 14.55 13.92
CA GLU A 492 -2.52 13.23 14.23
C GLU A 492 -3.70 12.25 14.34
N GLY A 493 -3.96 11.48 13.28
CA GLY A 493 -5.00 10.45 13.30
C GLY A 493 -4.87 9.47 14.49
N GLY A 494 -5.95 8.77 14.80
CA GLY A 494 -5.98 7.91 16.00
C GLY A 494 -4.91 6.83 16.01
N GLN A 495 -4.33 6.58 17.18
CA GLN A 495 -3.25 5.60 17.35
C GLN A 495 -3.66 4.18 16.95
N LEU A 496 -4.92 3.80 17.19
CA LEU A 496 -5.43 2.49 16.79
C LEU A 496 -5.93 2.53 15.34
N THR A 497 -6.74 3.54 15.00
CA THR A 497 -7.37 3.67 13.68
C THR A 497 -6.35 3.81 12.55
N GLU A 498 -5.28 4.59 12.73
CA GLU A 498 -4.21 4.72 11.72
C GLU A 498 -3.37 3.44 11.58
N LYS A 499 -3.03 2.78 12.69
CA LYS A 499 -2.27 1.52 12.63
C LYS A 499 -3.06 0.43 11.92
N VAL A 500 -4.35 0.29 12.23
CA VAL A 500 -5.23 -0.68 11.56
C VAL A 500 -5.48 -0.29 10.11
N ARG A 501 -5.59 1.01 9.78
CA ARG A 501 -5.70 1.44 8.37
C ARG A 501 -4.48 1.05 7.56
N ARG A 502 -3.28 1.25 8.11
CA ARG A 502 -2.01 0.90 7.44
C ARG A 502 -1.76 -0.60 7.42
N GLN A 503 -2.25 -1.32 8.43
CA GLN A 503 -2.08 -2.77 8.56
C GLN A 503 -3.41 -3.45 8.95
N PRO A 504 -4.34 -3.62 7.98
CA PRO A 504 -5.67 -4.19 8.25
C PRO A 504 -5.64 -5.66 8.67
N TYR A 505 -4.54 -6.35 8.37
CA TYR A 505 -4.29 -7.75 8.72
C TYR A 505 -3.37 -7.82 9.93
N SER A 506 -3.96 -7.76 11.12
CA SER A 506 -3.21 -7.66 12.36
C SER A 506 -3.89 -8.34 13.53
N VAL A 507 -3.08 -8.75 14.50
CA VAL A 507 -3.56 -9.07 15.85
C VAL A 507 -3.57 -7.78 16.64
N ILE A 508 -4.72 -7.36 17.13
CA ILE A 508 -4.86 -6.21 18.01
C ILE A 508 -4.86 -6.72 19.44
N LEU A 509 -3.84 -6.37 20.21
CA LEU A 509 -3.70 -6.74 21.61
C LEU A 509 -4.03 -5.53 22.51
N LEU A 510 -5.15 -5.60 23.21
CA LEU A 510 -5.59 -4.63 24.21
C LEU A 510 -5.25 -5.18 25.59
N ASP A 511 -4.11 -4.75 26.14
CA ASP A 511 -3.64 -5.25 27.43
C ASP A 511 -4.35 -4.54 28.60
N GLU A 512 -4.66 -5.29 29.67
CA GLU A 512 -5.29 -4.80 30.90
C GLU A 512 -6.64 -4.10 30.68
N ILE A 513 -7.52 -4.72 29.90
CA ILE A 513 -8.81 -4.13 29.48
C ILE A 513 -9.69 -3.69 30.65
N GLU A 514 -9.56 -4.29 31.84
CA GLU A 514 -10.28 -3.87 33.04
C GLU A 514 -9.89 -2.47 33.57
N LYS A 515 -8.79 -1.89 33.08
CA LYS A 515 -8.31 -0.55 33.44
C LYS A 515 -8.84 0.54 32.50
N ALA A 516 -9.42 0.15 31.37
CA ALA A 516 -9.92 1.07 30.36
C ALA A 516 -11.12 1.89 30.88
N HIS A 517 -11.27 3.10 30.37
CA HIS A 517 -12.48 3.90 30.54
C HIS A 517 -13.69 3.22 29.86
N PRO A 518 -14.92 3.34 30.40
CA PRO A 518 -16.14 2.76 29.80
C PRO A 518 -16.36 3.07 28.31
N GLU A 519 -15.96 4.26 27.85
CA GLU A 519 -16.08 4.67 26.42
C GLU A 519 -15.26 3.79 25.47
N VAL A 520 -14.18 3.16 25.93
CA VAL A 520 -13.41 2.20 25.12
C VAL A 520 -14.29 1.00 24.78
N PHE A 521 -15.13 0.54 25.71
CA PHE A 521 -16.04 -0.59 25.45
C PHE A 521 -17.11 -0.26 24.42
N ASN A 522 -17.64 0.98 24.41
CA ASN A 522 -18.59 1.42 23.39
C ASN A 522 -17.97 1.38 21.99
N MET A 523 -16.72 1.82 21.88
CA MET A 523 -15.95 1.73 20.65
C MET A 523 -15.77 0.26 20.21
N LEU A 524 -15.35 -0.60 21.15
CA LEU A 524 -15.14 -2.02 20.88
C LEU A 524 -16.43 -2.74 20.48
N LEU A 525 -17.57 -2.45 21.10
CA LEU A 525 -18.87 -3.02 20.71
C LEU A 525 -19.16 -2.77 19.23
N THR A 526 -18.93 -1.54 18.75
CA THR A 526 -19.08 -1.18 17.33
C THR A 526 -18.16 -2.02 16.45
N VAL A 527 -16.88 -2.15 16.82
CA VAL A 527 -15.90 -2.95 16.08
C VAL A 527 -16.27 -4.44 16.07
N LEU A 528 -16.71 -4.98 17.20
CA LEU A 528 -17.08 -6.40 17.34
C LEU A 528 -18.36 -6.77 16.57
N ASP A 529 -19.20 -5.79 16.25
CA ASP A 529 -20.45 -5.98 15.53
C ASP A 529 -20.38 -5.70 14.04
N GLU A 530 -19.79 -4.58 13.69
CA GLU A 530 -19.73 -4.10 12.30
C GLU A 530 -18.39 -4.38 11.63
N GLY A 531 -17.38 -4.82 12.39
CA GLY A 531 -16.02 -5.00 11.89
C GLY A 531 -15.46 -3.71 11.33
N ALA A 532 -15.93 -2.56 11.79
CA ALA A 532 -15.51 -1.25 11.33
C ALA A 532 -15.62 -0.22 12.43
N LEU A 533 -14.79 0.82 12.34
CA LEU A 533 -14.84 1.98 13.22
C LEU A 533 -14.68 3.26 12.40
N THR A 534 -15.49 4.27 12.68
CA THR A 534 -15.34 5.58 12.04
C THR A 534 -14.41 6.45 12.87
N ASP A 535 -13.36 6.99 12.26
CA ASP A 535 -12.42 7.88 12.91
C ASP A 535 -12.96 9.33 13.06
N SER A 536 -12.20 10.21 13.71
CA SER A 536 -12.60 11.61 13.91
C SER A 536 -12.65 12.44 12.62
N PHE A 537 -12.05 11.95 11.53
CA PHE A 537 -12.11 12.55 10.20
C PHE A 537 -13.30 12.03 9.37
N GLY A 538 -14.09 11.10 9.91
CA GLY A 538 -15.21 10.47 9.21
C GLY A 538 -14.78 9.33 8.28
N ARG A 539 -13.53 8.85 8.36
CA ARG A 539 -13.03 7.71 7.59
C ARG A 539 -13.45 6.43 8.28
N ARG A 540 -14.03 5.50 7.51
CA ARG A 540 -14.42 4.18 8.01
C ARG A 540 -13.22 3.23 7.92
N ILE A 541 -12.72 2.79 9.06
CA ILE A 541 -11.59 1.87 9.19
C ILE A 541 -12.12 0.43 9.29
N ASP A 542 -11.57 -0.49 8.50
CA ASP A 542 -11.98 -1.91 8.46
C ASP A 542 -11.17 -2.75 9.46
N PHE A 543 -11.88 -3.49 10.31
CA PHE A 543 -11.36 -4.42 11.32
C PHE A 543 -11.73 -5.88 11.03
N LYS A 544 -12.44 -6.20 9.94
CA LYS A 544 -12.86 -7.56 9.60
C LYS A 544 -11.68 -8.51 9.44
N ASN A 545 -10.54 -7.99 9.01
CA ASN A 545 -9.30 -8.75 8.82
C ASN A 545 -8.40 -8.80 10.07
N THR A 546 -8.91 -8.42 11.24
CA THR A 546 -8.16 -8.39 12.49
C THR A 546 -8.55 -9.52 13.43
N VAL A 547 -7.61 -9.92 14.30
CA VAL A 547 -7.92 -10.74 15.49
C VAL A 547 -7.77 -9.85 16.71
N ILE A 548 -8.86 -9.63 17.44
CA ILE A 548 -8.89 -8.75 18.61
C ILE A 548 -8.72 -9.61 19.86
N ILE A 549 -7.64 -9.37 20.60
CA ILE A 549 -7.30 -10.05 21.84
C ILE A 549 -7.28 -9.00 22.94
N MET A 550 -8.12 -9.17 23.94
CA MET A 550 -8.11 -8.37 25.16
C MET A 550 -7.50 -9.22 26.26
N THR A 551 -6.57 -8.69 27.04
CA THR A 551 -6.03 -9.39 28.20
C THR A 551 -6.53 -8.74 29.48
N GLY A 552 -6.82 -9.56 30.49
CA GLY A 552 -7.16 -9.06 31.82
C GLY A 552 -6.59 -9.95 32.92
N ASN A 553 -6.41 -9.35 34.10
CA ASN A 553 -5.95 -10.05 35.30
C ASN A 553 -7.09 -10.28 36.31
N VAL A 554 -8.35 -10.11 35.88
CA VAL A 554 -9.56 -10.23 36.71
C VAL A 554 -9.60 -11.58 37.43
N GLY A 555 -9.83 -11.54 38.75
CA GLY A 555 -9.96 -12.74 39.60
C GLY A 555 -8.64 -13.41 40.01
N SER A 556 -7.51 -13.10 39.36
CA SER A 556 -6.22 -13.78 39.61
C SER A 556 -5.71 -13.66 41.06
N ARG A 557 -5.83 -12.48 41.69
CA ARG A 557 -5.43 -12.27 43.09
C ARG A 557 -6.23 -13.11 44.08
N ARG A 558 -7.55 -13.20 43.89
CA ARG A 558 -8.43 -13.98 44.78
C ARG A 558 -8.15 -15.47 44.64
N VAL A 559 -7.90 -15.94 43.42
CA VAL A 559 -7.47 -17.33 43.19
C VAL A 559 -6.15 -17.64 43.89
N SER A 560 -5.16 -16.72 43.81
CA SER A 560 -3.89 -16.91 44.52
C SER A 560 -4.03 -16.91 46.05
N GLU A 561 -4.87 -16.04 46.61
CA GLU A 561 -5.13 -15.97 48.06
C GLU A 561 -5.80 -17.25 48.56
N TYR A 562 -6.81 -17.76 47.85
CA TYR A 562 -7.47 -19.02 48.18
C TYR A 562 -6.54 -20.24 48.03
N GLY A 563 -5.64 -20.24 47.04
CA GLY A 563 -4.62 -21.28 46.87
C GLY A 563 -3.54 -21.30 47.96
N SER A 564 -3.34 -20.17 48.65
CA SER A 564 -2.34 -19.96 49.72
C SER A 564 -2.91 -19.98 51.15
N GLY A 565 -4.22 -20.16 51.32
CA GLY A 565 -4.88 -20.15 52.62
C GLY A 565 -4.49 -21.34 53.51
N LEU A 566 -3.83 -21.03 54.64
CA LEU A 566 -3.53 -21.96 55.72
C LEU A 566 -4.82 -22.66 56.23
N GLY A 567 -4.87 -24.00 56.16
CA GLY A 567 -5.62 -24.80 57.14
C GLY A 567 -6.73 -25.77 56.66
N PHE A 568 -7.07 -25.89 55.38
CA PHE A 568 -8.17 -26.79 54.95
C PHE A 568 -7.97 -27.49 53.58
N ARG A 569 -6.76 -27.93 53.23
CA ARG A 569 -6.60 -28.92 52.15
C ARG A 569 -6.57 -30.31 52.76
N SER A 570 -7.65 -31.07 52.56
CA SER A 570 -7.56 -32.53 52.64
C SER A 570 -6.67 -33.00 51.50
N GLU A 571 -5.79 -33.97 51.72
CA GLU A 571 -4.86 -34.53 50.71
C GLU A 571 -5.55 -35.21 49.49
N ARG A 572 -6.85 -34.96 49.27
CA ARG A 572 -7.71 -35.59 48.27
C ARG A 572 -8.23 -34.67 47.16
N ASP A 573 -7.89 -33.38 47.16
CA ASP A 573 -8.37 -32.49 46.10
C ASP A 573 -7.50 -32.63 44.84
N THR A 574 -8.08 -33.18 43.78
CA THR A 574 -7.40 -33.39 42.50
C THR A 574 -7.04 -32.04 41.85
N ALA A 575 -5.95 -31.97 41.08
CA ALA A 575 -5.55 -30.76 40.34
C ALA A 575 -6.68 -30.17 39.46
N GLN A 576 -7.61 -31.03 39.05
CA GLN A 576 -8.75 -30.69 38.23
C GLN A 576 -9.85 -29.96 39.01
N GLU A 577 -10.11 -30.34 40.27
CA GLU A 577 -11.09 -29.68 41.15
C GLU A 577 -10.66 -28.24 41.50
N ALA A 578 -9.35 -28.05 41.76
CA ALA A 578 -8.77 -26.75 42.01
C ALA A 578 -8.92 -25.79 40.82
N ASP A 579 -8.75 -26.30 39.59
CA ASP A 579 -8.90 -25.48 38.37
C ASP A 579 -10.37 -25.12 38.11
N THR A 580 -11.32 -26.04 38.34
CA THR A 580 -12.77 -25.72 38.27
C THR A 580 -13.20 -24.68 39.29
N LEU A 581 -12.69 -24.75 40.52
CA LEU A 581 -12.99 -23.75 41.54
C LEU A 581 -12.42 -22.38 41.15
N ALA A 582 -11.17 -22.33 40.67
CA ALA A 582 -10.54 -21.12 40.17
C ALA A 582 -11.34 -20.47 39.03
N ARG A 583 -11.79 -21.27 38.06
CA ARG A 583 -12.67 -20.81 36.97
C ARG A 583 -13.95 -20.17 37.51
N SER A 584 -14.62 -20.82 38.45
CA SER A 584 -15.88 -20.30 39.02
C SER A 584 -15.71 -18.95 39.75
N ILE A 585 -14.55 -18.72 40.37
CA ILE A 585 -14.21 -17.45 41.02
C ILE A 585 -13.95 -16.37 39.96
N ILE A 586 -13.18 -16.72 38.93
CA ILE A 586 -12.88 -15.81 37.80
C ILE A 586 -14.17 -15.42 37.08
N ASP A 587 -15.08 -16.35 36.81
CA ASP A 587 -16.35 -16.09 36.12
C ASP A 587 -17.26 -15.15 36.92
N LYS A 588 -17.32 -15.29 38.24
CA LYS A 588 -18.09 -14.38 39.11
C LYS A 588 -17.52 -12.96 39.09
N GLU A 589 -16.19 -12.81 39.13
CA GLU A 589 -15.56 -11.50 39.04
C GLU A 589 -15.69 -10.91 37.63
N LEU A 590 -15.60 -11.74 36.59
CA LEU A 590 -15.79 -11.35 35.20
C LEU A 590 -17.16 -10.69 34.99
N GLN A 591 -18.23 -11.32 35.49
CA GLN A 591 -19.60 -10.79 35.40
C GLN A 591 -19.82 -9.50 36.19
N ARG A 592 -18.93 -9.17 37.15
CA ARG A 592 -18.95 -7.90 37.87
C ARG A 592 -18.20 -6.80 37.14
N THR A 593 -17.10 -7.15 36.48
CA THR A 593 -16.24 -6.18 35.78
C THR A 593 -16.78 -5.81 34.40
N PHE A 594 -17.32 -6.76 33.65
CA PHE A 594 -17.77 -6.53 32.27
C PHE A 594 -19.28 -6.74 32.13
N SER A 595 -19.91 -5.93 31.29
CA SER A 595 -21.34 -6.07 31.01
C SER A 595 -21.63 -7.37 30.24
N PRO A 596 -22.81 -8.00 30.44
CA PRO A 596 -23.22 -9.15 29.65
C PRO A 596 -23.26 -8.85 28.15
N GLU A 597 -23.59 -7.61 27.78
CA GLU A 597 -23.59 -7.15 26.38
C GLU A 597 -22.21 -7.32 25.74
N PHE A 598 -21.16 -6.84 26.40
CA PHE A 598 -19.79 -6.96 25.90
C PHE A 598 -19.35 -8.43 25.80
N LEU A 599 -19.59 -9.23 26.85
CA LEU A 599 -19.21 -10.65 26.87
C LEU A 599 -19.89 -11.45 25.75
N ASN A 600 -21.15 -11.15 25.45
CA ASN A 600 -21.90 -11.82 24.38
C ASN A 600 -21.43 -11.46 22.96
N ARG A 601 -20.63 -10.39 22.78
CA ARG A 601 -20.02 -10.04 21.48
C ARG A 601 -18.68 -10.73 21.23
N LEU A 602 -18.10 -11.33 22.26
CA LEU A 602 -16.84 -12.08 22.15
C LEU A 602 -17.08 -13.46 21.55
N ASP A 603 -16.09 -13.97 20.83
CA ASP A 603 -16.13 -15.32 20.26
C ASP A 603 -15.85 -16.38 21.30
N ALA A 604 -14.96 -16.06 22.24
CA ALA A 604 -14.69 -16.87 23.41
C ALA A 604 -14.00 -16.06 24.51
N VAL A 605 -14.33 -16.41 25.76
CA VAL A 605 -13.52 -16.10 26.93
C VAL A 605 -12.53 -17.26 27.13
N ILE A 606 -11.25 -16.93 27.18
CA ILE A 606 -10.14 -17.88 27.20
C ILE A 606 -9.46 -17.81 28.56
N HIS A 607 -9.55 -18.90 29.33
CA HIS A 607 -8.87 -19.03 30.61
C HIS A 607 -7.50 -19.66 30.38
N PHE A 608 -6.46 -18.99 30.88
CA PHE A 608 -5.11 -19.50 30.90
C PHE A 608 -4.87 -20.26 32.21
N ALA A 609 -4.31 -21.46 32.08
CA ALA A 609 -3.96 -22.29 33.22
C ALA A 609 -2.72 -21.73 33.94
N HIS A 610 -2.60 -22.07 35.21
CA HIS A 610 -1.37 -21.84 35.96
C HIS A 610 -0.27 -22.75 35.42
N LEU A 611 0.96 -22.22 35.32
CA LEU A 611 2.10 -23.00 34.88
C LEU A 611 2.50 -23.99 35.97
N ARG A 612 2.55 -25.28 35.64
CA ARG A 612 3.05 -26.34 36.53
C ARG A 612 4.56 -26.45 36.38
N GLU A 613 5.21 -27.15 37.31
CA GLU A 613 6.66 -27.36 37.27
C GLU A 613 7.13 -28.02 35.96
N GLU A 614 6.37 -28.97 35.43
CA GLU A 614 6.63 -29.60 34.12
C GLU A 614 6.57 -28.59 32.96
N ASP A 615 5.61 -27.65 33.02
CA ASP A 615 5.46 -26.61 32.00
C ASP A 615 6.66 -25.64 32.07
N LEU A 616 7.12 -25.29 33.28
CA LEU A 616 8.30 -24.45 33.49
C LEU A 616 9.58 -25.09 32.95
N LEU A 617 9.80 -26.38 33.20
CA LEU A 617 10.96 -27.11 32.67
C LEU A 617 11.00 -27.10 31.15
N ARG A 618 9.85 -27.29 30.49
CA ARG A 618 9.72 -27.20 29.03
C ARG A 618 9.98 -25.78 28.52
N ILE A 619 9.51 -24.75 29.22
CA ILE A 619 9.78 -23.34 28.87
C ILE A 619 11.29 -23.06 28.95
N VAL A 620 11.95 -23.48 30.03
CA VAL A 620 13.41 -23.34 30.18
C VAL A 620 14.14 -24.07 29.06
N ALA A 621 13.74 -25.30 28.72
CA ALA A 621 14.34 -26.05 27.62
C ALA A 621 14.25 -25.31 26.27
N ASN A 622 13.10 -24.70 25.96
CA ASN A 622 12.90 -23.94 24.72
C ASN A 622 13.77 -22.66 24.67
N GLU A 623 13.88 -21.92 25.77
CA GLU A 623 14.75 -20.74 25.85
C GLU A 623 16.23 -21.12 25.74
N LEU A 624 16.64 -22.23 26.35
CA LEU A 624 18.00 -22.77 26.23
C LEU A 624 18.32 -23.21 24.79
N ASP A 625 17.40 -23.89 24.08
CA ASP A 625 17.59 -24.24 22.66
C ASP A 625 17.76 -22.98 21.79
N THR A 626 17.00 -21.93 22.11
CA THR A 626 17.10 -20.63 21.41
C THR A 626 18.48 -20.00 21.62
N LEU A 627 19.00 -20.03 22.86
CA LEU A 627 20.36 -19.56 23.16
C LEU A 627 21.42 -20.43 22.48
N GLN A 628 21.25 -21.75 22.49
CA GLN A 628 22.19 -22.69 21.90
C GLN A 628 22.33 -22.47 20.39
N ARG A 629 21.23 -22.25 19.66
CA ARG A 629 21.28 -21.88 18.23
C ARG A 629 21.98 -20.55 17.99
N ARG A 630 21.82 -19.57 18.89
CA ARG A 630 22.47 -18.26 18.78
C ARG A 630 23.99 -18.38 18.95
N PHE A 631 24.44 -19.08 19.98
CA PHE A 631 25.86 -19.33 20.22
C PHE A 631 26.50 -20.21 19.15
N ALA A 632 25.78 -21.21 18.62
CA ALA A 632 26.28 -22.06 17.55
C ALA A 632 26.61 -21.26 16.27
N ARG A 633 25.84 -20.22 15.95
CA ARG A 633 26.13 -19.31 14.83
C ARG A 633 27.41 -18.50 15.01
N GLN A 634 27.84 -18.33 16.26
CA GLN A 634 29.08 -17.64 16.64
C GLN A 634 30.22 -18.63 16.90
N GLY A 635 30.03 -19.92 16.61
CA GLY A 635 31.05 -20.96 16.80
C GLY A 635 31.15 -21.52 18.22
N TYR A 636 30.22 -21.19 19.12
CA TYR A 636 30.24 -21.67 20.51
C TYR A 636 29.13 -22.67 20.80
N SER A 637 29.34 -23.55 21.77
CA SER A 637 28.32 -24.50 22.21
C SER A 637 28.30 -24.62 23.73
N PHE A 638 27.18 -25.08 24.30
CA PHE A 638 27.12 -25.40 25.72
C PHE A 638 26.23 -26.59 26.03
N THR A 639 26.48 -27.18 27.19
CA THR A 639 25.63 -28.20 27.80
C THR A 639 25.27 -27.78 29.22
N ILE A 640 24.13 -28.24 29.73
CA ILE A 640 23.65 -27.91 31.07
C ILE A 640 23.12 -29.17 31.74
N THR A 641 23.40 -29.35 33.03
CA THR A 641 22.89 -30.51 33.79
C THR A 641 21.38 -30.40 34.04
N GLU A 642 20.71 -31.54 34.25
CA GLU A 642 19.27 -31.56 34.60
C GLU A 642 18.98 -30.86 35.92
N GLU A 643 19.91 -30.92 36.89
CA GLU A 643 19.79 -30.21 38.17
C GLU A 643 19.85 -28.70 37.99
N ALA A 644 20.78 -28.20 37.17
CA ALA A 644 20.87 -26.80 36.79
C ALA A 644 19.60 -26.33 36.04
N ARG A 645 19.04 -27.17 35.15
CA ARG A 645 17.78 -26.85 34.46
C ARG A 645 16.60 -26.73 35.42
N LYS A 646 16.48 -27.65 36.39
CA LYS A 646 15.45 -27.57 37.45
C LYS A 646 15.62 -26.34 38.32
N TRP A 647 16.86 -25.99 38.65
CA TRP A 647 17.16 -24.78 39.41
C TRP A 647 16.76 -23.51 38.64
N LEU A 648 17.09 -23.41 37.34
CA LEU A 648 16.66 -22.32 36.47
C LEU A 648 15.13 -22.22 36.38
N ALA A 649 14.41 -23.34 36.30
CA ALA A 649 12.95 -23.35 36.29
C ALA A 649 12.36 -22.81 37.61
N LYS A 650 12.96 -23.17 38.74
CA LYS A 650 12.53 -22.74 40.07
C LYS A 650 12.83 -21.25 40.34
N LYS A 651 14.02 -20.78 39.99
CA LYS A 651 14.45 -19.38 40.19
C LYS A 651 13.90 -18.43 39.13
N GLY A 652 13.68 -18.93 37.91
CA GLY A 652 13.12 -18.16 36.80
C GLY A 652 11.61 -17.93 36.88
N PHE A 653 10.93 -18.55 37.85
CA PHE A 653 9.51 -18.39 38.11
C PHE A 653 9.26 -17.55 39.37
N ASP A 654 8.44 -16.51 39.23
CA ASP A 654 7.94 -15.72 40.34
C ASP A 654 6.40 -15.83 40.40
N PRO A 655 5.78 -16.12 41.56
CA PRO A 655 4.31 -16.24 41.66
C PRO A 655 3.52 -14.99 41.22
N LYS A 656 4.12 -13.79 41.32
CA LYS A 656 3.53 -12.51 40.89
C LYS A 656 3.87 -12.18 39.43
N PHE A 657 5.04 -12.54 38.94
CA PHE A 657 5.50 -12.13 37.60
C PHE A 657 5.54 -13.26 36.56
N GLY A 658 5.22 -14.49 36.94
CA GLY A 658 5.31 -15.69 36.12
C GLY A 658 6.75 -15.95 35.68
N VAL A 659 6.94 -16.36 34.41
CA VAL A 659 8.26 -16.64 33.83
C VAL A 659 9.00 -15.41 33.30
N ARG A 660 8.50 -14.19 33.53
CA ARG A 660 9.17 -12.96 33.08
C ARG A 660 10.62 -12.81 33.59
N PRO A 661 10.96 -13.19 34.83
CA PRO A 661 12.34 -13.13 35.32
C PRO A 661 13.31 -14.09 34.61
N LEU A 662 12.81 -15.17 33.99
CA LEU A 662 13.65 -16.22 33.40
C LEU A 662 14.66 -15.69 32.39
N LYS A 663 14.27 -14.77 31.51
CA LYS A 663 15.19 -14.22 30.51
C LYS A 663 16.37 -13.49 31.14
N ARG A 664 16.09 -12.71 32.20
CA ARG A 664 17.13 -12.01 32.95
C ARG A 664 18.03 -12.99 33.69
N LEU A 665 17.46 -14.05 34.25
CA LEU A 665 18.23 -15.11 34.90
C LEU A 665 19.17 -15.82 33.91
N LEU A 666 18.67 -16.18 32.72
CA LEU A 666 19.50 -16.80 31.68
C LEU A 666 20.59 -15.85 31.17
N GLN A 667 20.28 -14.56 31.05
CA GLN A 667 21.28 -13.55 30.68
C GLN A 667 22.42 -13.52 31.72
N THR A 668 22.08 -13.41 33.00
CA THR A 668 23.09 -13.31 34.08
C THR A 668 23.87 -14.61 34.32
N GLU A 669 23.19 -15.76 34.31
CA GLU A 669 23.82 -17.04 34.67
C GLU A 669 24.52 -17.73 33.50
N ILE A 670 24.13 -17.41 32.25
CA ILE A 670 24.66 -18.06 31.04
C ILE A 670 25.33 -17.05 30.11
N GLU A 671 24.61 -16.02 29.64
CA GLU A 671 25.16 -15.11 28.63
C GLU A 671 26.35 -14.29 29.17
N ASP A 672 26.21 -13.69 30.35
CA ASP A 672 27.27 -12.89 30.99
C ASP A 672 28.50 -13.76 31.31
N ARG A 673 28.28 -15.00 31.78
CA ARG A 673 29.37 -15.97 32.01
C ARG A 673 30.11 -16.36 30.73
N PHE A 674 29.37 -16.54 29.64
CA PHE A 674 29.97 -16.75 28.32
C PHE A 674 30.82 -15.56 27.90
N ALA A 675 30.31 -14.34 28.09
CA ALA A 675 31.01 -13.12 27.73
C ALA A 675 32.31 -12.96 28.52
N ASP A 676 32.27 -13.18 29.84
CA ASP A 676 33.46 -13.13 30.72
C ASP A 676 34.53 -14.12 30.23
N LEU A 677 34.17 -15.39 30.00
CA LEU A 677 35.11 -16.43 29.55
C LEU A 677 35.71 -16.16 28.16
N ILE A 678 34.96 -15.52 27.27
CA ILE A 678 35.46 -15.09 25.95
C ILE A 678 36.44 -13.91 26.11
N LEU A 679 36.10 -12.92 26.94
CA LEU A 679 36.92 -11.73 27.16
C LEU A 679 38.24 -12.04 27.88
N ASP A 680 38.19 -12.99 28.82
CA ASP A 680 39.37 -13.48 29.55
C ASP A 680 40.24 -14.42 28.71
N GLY A 681 39.79 -14.81 27.51
CA GLY A 681 40.51 -15.66 26.58
C GLY A 681 40.55 -17.14 26.96
N GLU A 682 39.69 -17.56 27.89
CA GLU A 682 39.61 -18.95 28.38
C GLU A 682 38.90 -19.88 27.38
N ILE A 683 38.07 -19.33 26.49
CA ILE A 683 37.39 -20.08 25.42
C ILE A 683 37.67 -19.45 24.05
N SER A 684 37.92 -20.30 23.05
CA SER A 684 38.13 -19.92 21.65
C SER A 684 37.01 -20.45 20.76
N GLU A 685 36.97 -19.99 19.50
CA GLU A 685 35.98 -20.43 18.52
C GLU A 685 36.00 -21.96 18.36
N GLY A 686 34.83 -22.59 18.46
CA GLY A 686 34.66 -24.04 18.56
C GLY A 686 34.60 -24.60 19.98
N GLY A 687 34.78 -23.75 21.01
CA GLY A 687 34.75 -24.14 22.41
C GLY A 687 33.36 -24.55 22.91
N MET A 688 33.35 -25.43 23.92
CA MET A 688 32.14 -25.88 24.59
C MET A 688 32.19 -25.51 26.08
N ILE A 689 31.11 -24.96 26.62
CA ILE A 689 30.96 -24.71 28.07
C ILE A 689 29.99 -25.73 28.67
N HIS A 690 30.33 -26.28 29.82
CA HIS A 690 29.44 -27.11 30.62
C HIS A 690 28.98 -26.35 31.86
N PHE A 691 27.67 -26.16 31.98
CA PHE A 691 27.04 -25.52 33.13
C PHE A 691 26.51 -26.57 34.11
N SER A 692 27.03 -26.54 35.33
CA SER A 692 26.57 -27.36 36.46
C SER A 692 26.07 -26.49 37.60
N LEU A 693 25.16 -27.04 38.42
CA LEU A 693 24.67 -26.34 39.61
C LEU A 693 25.67 -26.50 40.75
N GLU A 694 26.17 -25.39 41.30
CA GLU A 694 26.96 -25.37 42.53
C GLU A 694 26.29 -24.44 43.55
N GLU A 695 25.88 -25.02 44.68
CA GLU A 695 25.13 -24.34 45.75
C GLU A 695 23.84 -23.65 45.26
N ASP A 696 23.94 -22.37 44.86
CA ASP A 696 22.84 -21.53 44.40
C ASP A 696 23.24 -20.62 43.20
N HIS A 697 24.21 -21.06 42.40
CA HIS A 697 24.58 -20.42 41.13
C HIS A 697 25.02 -21.45 40.08
N LEU A 698 25.06 -21.05 38.81
CA LEU A 698 25.64 -21.91 37.76
C LEU A 698 27.16 -21.74 37.71
N ASN A 699 27.88 -22.85 37.85
CA ASN A 699 29.31 -22.91 37.58
C ASN A 699 29.51 -23.23 36.09
N ALA A 700 30.38 -22.47 35.43
CA ALA A 700 30.72 -22.62 34.01
C ALA A 700 32.10 -23.23 33.87
N THR A 701 32.18 -24.44 33.29
CA THR A 701 33.45 -25.13 33.06
C THR A 701 33.74 -25.25 31.58
N VAL A 702 34.90 -24.75 31.14
CA VAL A 702 35.31 -24.88 29.74
C VAL A 702 35.69 -26.34 29.46
N GLN A 703 35.00 -26.97 28.51
CA GLN A 703 35.37 -28.28 28.01
C GLN A 703 36.37 -28.10 26.87
N ILE A 704 37.61 -28.51 27.14
CA ILE A 704 38.63 -28.63 26.10
C ILE A 704 38.19 -29.75 25.17
N PRO A 705 38.03 -29.52 23.85
CA PRO A 705 37.70 -30.59 22.92
C PRO A 705 38.82 -31.64 23.00
N VAL A 706 38.46 -32.85 23.44
CA VAL A 706 39.34 -34.00 23.32
C VAL A 706 39.50 -34.27 21.83
N ILE A 707 40.58 -33.77 21.24
CA ILE A 707 41.04 -34.19 19.92
C ILE A 707 41.46 -35.63 20.09
N LEU A 708 40.56 -36.58 19.81
CA LEU A 708 40.94 -37.98 19.65
C LEU A 708 41.96 -38.02 18.48
N PRO A 709 43.16 -38.60 18.69
CA PRO A 709 44.14 -38.70 17.62
C PRO A 709 43.52 -39.48 16.45
N LYS A 710 43.55 -38.89 15.26
CA LYS A 710 43.21 -39.58 14.02
C LYS A 710 44.04 -40.85 13.96
N GLU A 711 43.40 -42.02 14.00
CA GLU A 711 44.05 -43.26 13.62
C GLU A 711 44.69 -43.06 12.24
N GLU A 712 46.03 -43.16 12.21
CA GLU A 712 46.80 -43.23 10.99
C GLU A 712 46.30 -44.44 10.19
N LYS A 713 45.51 -44.18 9.14
CA LYS A 713 45.35 -45.13 8.05
C LYS A 713 46.73 -45.25 7.38
N HIS A 714 47.51 -46.20 7.88
CA HIS A 714 48.66 -46.73 7.16
C HIS A 714 48.22 -47.15 5.75
N LEU A 715 48.95 -46.64 4.75
CA LEU A 715 48.98 -47.21 3.42
C LEU A 715 49.32 -48.70 3.50
N GLN A 716 48.44 -49.54 2.94
CA GLN A 716 48.79 -50.62 2.01
C GLN A 716 47.59 -50.96 1.14
#